data_AF-A0A2S0LKE1-F1
#
_entry.id   AF-A0A2S0LKE1-F1
#
_cell.length_a   1.000
_cell.length_b   1.000
_cell.length_c   1.000
_cell.angle_alpha   90.00
_cell.angle_beta   90.00
_cell.angle_gamma   90.00
#
_symmetry.space_group_name_H-M   'P 1'
#
loop_
_entity.id
_entity.type
_entity.pdbx_description
1 polymer ?
#
loop_
_entity_poly.entity_id
_entity_poly.type
_entity_poly.pdbx_seq_one_letter_code
_entity_poly.pdbx_strand_id
1 'polypeptide(L)'
;MNVSYPTDNIISKDYPFGTSLQNGFFPIGFYHCWHGGVHIEGKGKKVKAIADGKIIAFRYSKNEIEVGTKDGKPISLYNNFVLIRHDYKSGSHTLTLYSLYYHLFFGEEKPAPPQEKKYKAVPAANGGYKLSGIWSVDKTLFFPTHTALNIKEEKEDYYVVNGKDINNVPQKEIRIPKTYGNEKKPTVNKGKVRWTSIAYKDQKGILLYYTEGESKIARKAIAVGSTVTVKNDSDTEWIEILYEGEVCFLKKGELKDGKLQEVTTDSAKTPSKPNKNNNFPPFLQNQKLIEGVQTCDIAVKAGELIGYVGKQGIYNQPDYYATHLEVFTPGNYNKVNEKGDIIDRMGMYQFIHNIKNDKYIEGAGQKRYFELKKGTVLKPYLKVSSEDYKGVIITIDAKKKTENYTQVIPTQIIKELPENSYEKPIGKRNGKNFHYRDIVTHKRKAFWVRNNYIEKVPRKWEKNKVDYKLKADTPCLYLTNPDEETKYRDNEQQKRICEFKNTLSRMVLIDKSKCKEITYEGKKWLYVKSYYYEGNKIIYNYGWIEHPKDEELFSAHCWNKFGFSCQDAEDHRIYPIKGVNHYSGTSEFINKMISLLDENGDRIIDNKELRAKYNSPGTYHILSKMVCKHQSEWSYSCERIKEDAKAYFEYHYPKAKDAEIEKKLEFTEKVFDATYTFWEKLKDKLSGQDKTFFKEGVFWYFEPFAWVTQMMKVFDVYPPWLRIAIEKLKMAKGAHESSKELFPFAKECLLFSGSNHNPDDNVNGQWCAAFVSWCLNAANQKVGKKGGQRLRSQAFIELAKSKTEKLFKIVDEPILGCIVVMTNYEKETQKPDGSGHITFLYGINGENLVCVGGNQDSRLRFSNYKRSGVSCSFKKKKGGTYKFYQQKFNCFLMPIDYPESLYNKNIPIITANEANKKYGLNLKTNKNESTH
;
A
#
# COMPACT_ATOMS: atom_id res chain seq x y z
N MET A 1 -0.43 -16.19 1.73
CA MET A 1 0.50 -15.30 1.02
C MET A 1 -0.05 -13.89 1.17
N ASN A 2 0.76 -12.93 1.61
CA ASN A 2 0.40 -11.51 1.52
C ASN A 2 0.72 -10.97 0.12
N VAL A 3 0.04 -9.91 -0.30
CA VAL A 3 0.29 -9.23 -1.57
C VAL A 3 0.35 -7.71 -1.39
N SER A 4 1.14 -7.07 -2.24
CA SER A 4 1.36 -5.62 -2.31
C SER A 4 1.51 -5.23 -3.76
N TYR A 5 1.21 -3.98 -4.06
CA TYR A 5 1.59 -3.43 -5.35
C TYR A 5 3.12 -3.26 -5.46
N PRO A 6 3.67 -3.32 -6.69
CA PRO A 6 5.11 -3.23 -6.91
C PRO A 6 5.69 -1.83 -6.68
N THR A 7 4.85 -0.78 -6.59
CA THR A 7 5.25 0.60 -6.30
C THR A 7 4.18 1.35 -5.48
N ASP A 8 4.55 2.44 -4.83
CA ASP A 8 3.65 3.23 -3.96
C ASP A 8 2.71 4.18 -4.71
N ASN A 9 3.04 4.57 -5.94
CA ASN A 9 2.37 5.65 -6.68
C ASN A 9 1.16 5.18 -7.51
N ILE A 10 0.31 4.32 -6.96
CA ILE A 10 -0.90 3.86 -7.68
C ILE A 10 -2.02 4.85 -7.48
N ILE A 11 -2.30 5.60 -8.55
CA ILE A 11 -3.35 6.63 -8.58
C ILE A 11 -4.74 5.98 -8.74
N SER A 12 -4.86 4.85 -9.44
CA SER A 12 -6.12 4.13 -9.63
C SER A 12 -5.92 2.60 -9.67
N LYS A 13 -6.83 1.86 -9.00
CA LYS A 13 -6.87 0.39 -8.99
C LYS A 13 -7.36 -0.21 -10.30
N ASP A 14 -8.14 0.56 -11.06
CA ASP A 14 -8.69 0.16 -12.35
C ASP A 14 -7.79 0.63 -13.52
N TYR A 15 -6.80 1.48 -13.21
CA TYR A 15 -5.91 2.09 -14.20
C TYR A 15 -4.60 2.58 -13.52
N PRO A 16 -3.65 1.69 -13.23
CA PRO A 16 -2.41 2.08 -12.57
C PRO A 16 -1.55 2.95 -13.51
N PHE A 17 -1.60 4.28 -13.32
CA PHE A 17 -0.69 5.20 -14.01
C PHE A 17 0.77 4.88 -13.68
N GLY A 18 1.65 4.96 -14.69
CA GLY A 18 3.11 4.84 -14.53
C GLY A 18 3.73 3.58 -15.13
N THR A 19 2.98 2.82 -15.91
CA THR A 19 3.50 1.88 -16.91
C THR A 19 3.48 2.55 -18.27
N SER A 20 4.54 2.42 -19.07
CA SER A 20 4.60 3.18 -20.33
C SER A 20 4.45 2.37 -21.57
N LEU A 21 3.99 3.14 -22.55
CA LEU A 21 3.60 2.80 -23.90
C LEU A 21 4.79 2.86 -24.86
N GLN A 22 6.03 2.98 -24.35
CA GLN A 22 7.22 3.13 -25.18
C GLN A 22 7.90 1.80 -25.56
N ASN A 23 7.73 0.72 -24.79
CA ASN A 23 8.41 -0.56 -25.06
C ASN A 23 7.47 -1.80 -25.07
N GLY A 24 6.15 -1.60 -24.98
CA GLY A 24 5.14 -2.66 -25.09
C GLY A 24 4.33 -2.88 -23.82
N PHE A 25 3.21 -3.60 -23.95
CA PHE A 25 2.35 -3.99 -22.83
C PHE A 25 1.95 -5.45 -22.93
N PHE A 26 1.72 -6.09 -21.79
CA PHE A 26 1.07 -7.39 -21.76
C PHE A 26 -0.28 -7.40 -22.49
N PRO A 27 -0.49 -8.22 -23.55
CA PRO A 27 0.39 -9.31 -24.01
C PRO A 27 1.20 -9.03 -25.29
N ILE A 28 1.08 -7.84 -25.90
CA ILE A 28 1.74 -7.49 -27.16
C ILE A 28 2.58 -6.21 -27.03
N GLY A 29 3.84 -6.34 -27.44
CA GLY A 29 4.78 -5.24 -27.53
C GLY A 29 4.88 -4.63 -28.93
N PHE A 30 5.95 -3.86 -29.11
CA PHE A 30 6.25 -3.21 -30.39
C PHE A 30 6.41 -4.25 -31.50
N TYR A 31 5.98 -3.91 -32.71
CA TYR A 31 6.16 -4.75 -33.89
C TYR A 31 5.47 -6.12 -33.77
N HIS A 32 4.34 -6.17 -33.05
CA HIS A 32 3.59 -7.40 -32.82
C HIS A 32 4.46 -8.48 -32.21
N CYS A 33 5.34 -8.12 -31.27
CA CYS A 33 6.07 -9.09 -30.50
C CYS A 33 5.27 -9.54 -29.28
N TRP A 34 5.50 -10.77 -28.84
CA TRP A 34 5.06 -11.19 -27.51
C TRP A 34 5.69 -10.30 -26.43
N HIS A 35 4.91 -9.91 -25.44
CA HIS A 35 5.37 -9.13 -24.30
C HIS A 35 4.77 -9.70 -23.02
N GLY A 36 5.61 -10.34 -22.20
CA GLY A 36 5.15 -11.14 -21.06
C GLY A 36 4.74 -10.34 -19.82
N GLY A 37 4.90 -9.02 -19.84
CA GLY A 37 4.88 -8.22 -18.62
C GLY A 37 4.50 -6.76 -18.80
N VAL A 38 4.96 -5.93 -17.87
CA VAL A 38 4.73 -4.48 -17.88
C VAL A 38 6.01 -3.75 -17.50
N HIS A 39 6.16 -2.53 -17.99
CA HIS A 39 7.27 -1.67 -17.61
C HIS A 39 6.87 -0.74 -16.47
N ILE A 40 7.68 -0.64 -15.42
CA ILE A 40 7.55 0.35 -14.35
C ILE A 40 8.56 1.46 -14.62
N GLU A 41 8.07 2.65 -14.95
CA GLU A 41 8.93 3.79 -15.27
C GLU A 41 9.21 4.72 -14.10
N GLY A 42 10.34 5.43 -14.24
CA GLY A 42 10.72 6.56 -13.41
C GLY A 42 12.07 6.32 -12.76
N LYS A 43 13.08 7.09 -13.16
CA LYS A 43 14.44 7.01 -12.62
C LYS A 43 14.42 7.08 -11.08
N GLY A 44 15.07 6.10 -10.43
CA GLY A 44 15.17 6.04 -8.97
C GLY A 44 13.87 5.65 -8.25
N LYS A 45 12.81 5.29 -8.97
CA LYS A 45 11.57 4.79 -8.35
C LYS A 45 11.83 3.44 -7.69
N LYS A 46 11.29 3.27 -6.48
CA LYS A 46 11.41 2.02 -5.71
C LYS A 46 10.54 0.92 -6.32
N VAL A 47 11.11 -0.26 -6.45
CA VAL A 47 10.44 -1.49 -6.88
C VAL A 47 10.36 -2.45 -5.70
N LYS A 48 9.16 -2.99 -5.47
CA LYS A 48 8.84 -3.84 -4.31
C LYS A 48 8.35 -5.21 -4.74
N ALA A 49 8.61 -6.21 -3.90
CA ALA A 49 8.06 -7.54 -4.08
C ALA A 49 6.52 -7.50 -4.03
N ILE A 50 5.86 -8.10 -5.03
CA ILE A 50 4.39 -8.06 -5.16
C ILE A 50 3.69 -9.02 -4.20
N ALA A 51 4.40 -10.02 -3.70
CA ALA A 51 3.86 -11.03 -2.82
C ALA A 51 4.93 -11.62 -1.91
N ASP A 52 4.50 -12.25 -0.82
CA ASP A 52 5.39 -13.09 -0.01
C ASP A 52 5.95 -14.22 -0.88
N GLY A 53 7.24 -14.51 -0.75
CA GLY A 53 7.88 -15.56 -1.53
C GLY A 53 9.32 -15.83 -1.10
N LYS A 54 10.05 -16.45 -2.02
CA LYS A 54 11.48 -16.73 -1.91
C LYS A 54 12.17 -16.21 -3.15
N ILE A 55 13.17 -15.34 -2.98
CA ILE A 55 14.10 -15.00 -4.06
C ILE A 55 14.91 -16.26 -4.33
N ILE A 56 14.77 -16.79 -5.54
CA ILE A 56 15.45 -18.03 -5.97
C ILE A 56 16.65 -17.74 -6.86
N ALA A 57 16.67 -16.58 -7.51
CA ALA A 57 17.82 -16.12 -8.27
C ALA A 57 17.84 -14.59 -8.38
N PHE A 58 19.03 -14.04 -8.57
CA PHE A 58 19.23 -12.65 -8.96
C PHE A 58 20.51 -12.53 -9.79
N ARG A 59 20.63 -11.46 -10.58
CA ARG A 59 21.90 -11.06 -11.21
C ARG A 59 22.36 -9.76 -10.59
N TYR A 60 23.60 -9.73 -10.14
CA TYR A 60 24.26 -8.51 -9.69
C TYR A 60 25.32 -8.09 -10.72
N SER A 61 25.28 -6.83 -11.11
CA SER A 61 26.18 -6.10 -11.98
C SER A 61 26.32 -4.70 -11.40
N LYS A 62 27.56 -4.31 -11.11
CA LYS A 62 27.88 -3.01 -10.54
C LYS A 62 27.67 -1.87 -11.54
N ASN A 63 28.11 -2.11 -12.78
CA ASN A 63 28.14 -1.08 -13.82
C ASN A 63 27.03 -1.29 -14.86
N GLU A 64 26.69 -0.19 -15.53
CA GLU A 64 25.90 -0.24 -16.76
C GLU A 64 26.71 -0.91 -17.87
N ILE A 65 26.02 -1.63 -18.76
CA ILE A 65 26.60 -2.25 -19.94
C ILE A 65 26.31 -1.35 -21.13
N GLU A 66 27.36 -0.86 -21.78
CA GLU A 66 27.25 -0.14 -23.05
C GLU A 66 27.00 -1.12 -24.19
N VAL A 67 25.92 -0.89 -24.95
CA VAL A 67 25.50 -1.76 -26.06
C VAL A 67 25.59 -1.07 -27.42
N GLY A 68 25.77 0.25 -27.44
CA GLY A 68 25.95 1.02 -28.68
C GLY A 68 25.98 2.51 -28.43
N THR A 69 25.85 3.30 -29.49
CA THR A 69 25.84 4.76 -29.43
C THR A 69 24.75 5.34 -30.34
N LYS A 70 24.21 6.50 -29.97
CA LYS A 70 23.29 7.29 -30.81
C LYS A 70 23.56 8.77 -30.62
N ASP A 71 23.71 9.50 -31.73
CA ASP A 71 23.99 10.94 -31.76
C ASP A 71 25.19 11.32 -30.87
N GLY A 72 26.22 10.46 -30.87
CA GLY A 72 27.43 10.61 -30.05
C GLY A 72 27.26 10.27 -28.56
N LYS A 73 26.07 9.87 -28.11
CA LYS A 73 25.80 9.45 -26.72
C LYS A 73 25.82 7.93 -26.58
N PRO A 74 26.44 7.37 -25.54
CA PRO A 74 26.40 5.93 -25.28
C PRO A 74 24.99 5.47 -24.88
N ILE A 75 24.57 4.36 -25.47
CA ILE A 75 23.39 3.61 -25.08
C ILE A 75 23.85 2.53 -24.12
N SER A 76 23.37 2.61 -22.88
CA SER A 76 23.74 1.69 -21.80
C SER A 76 22.53 1.22 -21.01
N LEU A 77 22.65 0.05 -20.37
CA LEU A 77 21.58 -0.58 -19.61
C LEU A 77 22.09 -1.28 -18.35
N TYR A 78 21.23 -1.40 -17.34
CA TYR A 78 21.40 -2.35 -16.26
C TYR A 78 20.72 -3.67 -16.62
N ASN A 79 21.41 -4.79 -16.40
CA ASN A 79 20.87 -6.12 -16.63
C ASN A 79 20.56 -6.88 -15.33
N ASN A 80 20.58 -6.20 -14.18
CA ASN A 80 20.25 -6.84 -12.91
C ASN A 80 18.80 -7.30 -12.91
N PHE A 81 18.57 -8.43 -12.25
CA PHE A 81 17.23 -8.96 -12.05
C PHE A 81 17.05 -9.60 -10.70
N VAL A 82 15.79 -9.73 -10.28
CA VAL A 82 15.36 -10.56 -9.15
C VAL A 82 14.25 -11.49 -9.64
N LEU A 83 14.41 -12.79 -9.39
CA LEU A 83 13.41 -13.81 -9.63
C LEU A 83 12.88 -14.34 -8.30
N ILE A 84 11.58 -14.19 -8.08
CA ILE A 84 10.91 -14.60 -6.85
C ILE A 84 9.95 -15.74 -7.17
N ARG A 85 10.02 -16.83 -6.40
CA ARG A 85 9.03 -17.91 -6.40
C ARG A 85 8.01 -17.69 -5.29
N HIS A 86 6.75 -17.89 -5.63
CA HIS A 86 5.60 -17.75 -4.75
C HIS A 86 4.81 -19.06 -4.70
N ASP A 87 4.45 -19.49 -3.48
CA ASP A 87 3.65 -20.69 -3.27
C ASP A 87 2.23 -20.32 -2.88
N TYR A 88 1.32 -20.38 -3.86
CA TYR A 88 -0.10 -20.15 -3.64
C TYR A 88 -0.78 -21.43 -3.16
N LYS A 89 -1.53 -21.36 -2.05
CA LYS A 89 -2.32 -22.47 -1.51
C LYS A 89 -3.78 -22.07 -1.38
N SER A 90 -4.68 -22.89 -1.91
CA SER A 90 -6.13 -22.75 -1.77
C SER A 90 -6.75 -24.11 -1.46
N GLY A 91 -7.19 -24.30 -0.22
CA GLY A 91 -7.59 -25.62 0.28
C GLY A 91 -6.46 -26.64 0.13
N SER A 92 -6.74 -27.78 -0.50
CA SER A 92 -5.77 -28.85 -0.82
C SER A 92 -4.97 -28.62 -2.11
N HIS A 93 -5.11 -27.47 -2.77
CA HIS A 93 -4.47 -27.18 -4.06
C HIS A 93 -3.33 -26.20 -3.91
N THR A 94 -2.29 -26.41 -4.71
CA THR A 94 -1.10 -25.55 -4.75
C THR A 94 -0.81 -25.10 -6.16
N LEU A 95 -0.44 -23.83 -6.33
CA LEU A 95 0.07 -23.28 -7.58
C LEU A 95 1.42 -22.62 -7.32
N THR A 96 2.42 -22.97 -8.11
CA THR A 96 3.71 -22.26 -8.10
C THR A 96 3.64 -21.09 -9.07
N LEU A 97 3.99 -19.90 -8.59
CA LEU A 97 4.04 -18.68 -9.38
C LEU A 97 5.44 -18.07 -9.30
N TYR A 98 5.82 -17.33 -10.32
CA TYR A 98 7.06 -16.58 -10.37
C TYR A 98 6.77 -15.12 -10.69
N SER A 99 7.59 -14.24 -10.13
CA SER A 99 7.67 -12.85 -10.60
C SER A 99 9.12 -12.53 -10.94
N LEU A 100 9.35 -12.06 -12.16
CA LEU A 100 10.66 -11.63 -12.65
C LEU A 100 10.68 -10.11 -12.74
N TYR A 101 11.67 -9.50 -12.08
CA TYR A 101 11.92 -8.06 -12.13
C TYR A 101 13.25 -7.82 -12.82
N TYR A 102 13.23 -7.26 -14.03
CA TYR A 102 14.40 -7.07 -14.88
C TYR A 102 14.73 -5.59 -15.08
N HIS A 103 15.98 -5.28 -15.43
CA HIS A 103 16.51 -3.91 -15.48
C HIS A 103 16.43 -3.17 -14.14
N LEU A 104 16.82 -3.86 -13.06
CA LEU A 104 16.91 -3.25 -11.73
C LEU A 104 18.22 -2.49 -11.55
N PHE A 105 18.16 -1.47 -10.73
CA PHE A 105 19.31 -0.87 -10.09
C PHE A 105 19.26 -1.23 -8.60
N PHE A 106 20.29 -1.89 -8.08
CA PHE A 106 20.32 -2.28 -6.66
C PHE A 106 20.93 -1.23 -5.75
N GLY A 107 21.43 -0.11 -6.31
CA GLY A 107 22.24 0.84 -5.58
C GLY A 107 23.67 0.32 -5.37
N GLU A 108 24.67 1.22 -5.42
CA GLU A 108 25.94 1.11 -4.69
C GLU A 108 26.53 2.50 -4.47
N GLU A 109 27.48 2.59 -3.53
CA GLU A 109 28.15 3.79 -3.02
C GLU A 109 28.14 5.00 -3.97
N LYS A 110 27.39 6.03 -3.62
CA LYS A 110 28.13 7.25 -3.33
C LYS A 110 28.80 6.98 -1.99
N PRO A 111 30.10 7.27 -1.77
CA PRO A 111 30.55 7.44 -0.40
C PRO A 111 29.50 8.37 0.21
N ALA A 112 28.87 7.93 1.30
CA ALA A 112 28.12 8.89 2.09
C ALA A 112 29.10 10.07 2.28
N PRO A 113 28.70 11.33 2.03
CA PRO A 113 29.34 12.41 2.77
C PRO A 113 29.28 11.92 4.22
N PRO A 114 30.44 11.61 4.83
CA PRO A 114 30.54 10.67 5.94
C PRO A 114 29.63 11.16 7.03
N GLN A 115 28.44 10.53 7.22
CA GLN A 115 27.27 11.05 7.93
C GLN A 115 27.62 12.34 8.68
N GLU A 116 27.62 13.44 7.93
CA GLU A 116 28.48 14.57 8.29
C GLU A 116 27.97 15.09 9.61
N LYS A 117 28.72 14.81 10.69
CA LYS A 117 28.63 15.63 11.88
C LYS A 117 28.95 17.02 11.35
N LYS A 118 27.88 17.78 11.19
CA LYS A 118 27.96 19.15 10.71
C LYS A 118 28.49 19.91 11.90
N TYR A 119 29.67 20.47 11.74
CA TYR A 119 30.26 21.31 12.75
C TYR A 119 30.25 22.74 12.29
N LYS A 120 30.12 23.66 13.24
CA LYS A 120 30.39 25.07 13.02
C LYS A 120 31.87 25.32 13.26
N ALA A 121 32.50 25.99 12.30
CA ALA A 121 33.83 26.53 12.50
C ALA A 121 33.74 27.76 13.41
N VAL A 122 34.26 27.64 14.63
CA VAL A 122 34.29 28.71 15.64
C VAL A 122 35.75 29.09 15.88
N PRO A 123 36.13 30.36 15.70
CA PRO A 123 37.52 30.78 15.83
C PRO A 123 37.96 30.85 17.30
N ALA A 124 39.23 30.54 17.58
CA ALA A 124 39.82 30.81 18.90
C ALA A 124 39.91 32.32 19.15
N ALA A 125 39.78 32.75 20.42
CA ALA A 125 39.85 34.16 20.79
C ALA A 125 41.16 34.84 20.30
N ASN A 126 42.26 34.08 20.25
CA ASN A 126 43.58 34.51 19.80
C ASN A 126 44.04 33.84 18.50
N GLY A 127 43.17 33.06 17.83
CA GLY A 127 43.50 32.20 16.67
C GLY A 127 43.70 32.93 15.35
N GLY A 128 44.10 34.20 15.39
CA GLY A 128 44.33 35.03 14.22
C GLY A 128 43.02 35.41 13.52
N TYR A 129 42.46 36.57 13.87
CA TYR A 129 41.55 37.28 12.96
C TYR A 129 42.34 37.78 11.75
N LYS A 130 42.79 36.89 10.88
CA LYS A 130 43.34 37.23 9.57
C LYS A 130 42.17 37.35 8.62
N LEU A 131 41.64 38.57 8.59
CA LEU A 131 40.64 39.03 7.65
C LEU A 131 41.00 38.53 6.22
N SER A 132 40.15 37.70 5.62
CA SER A 132 39.84 37.65 4.18
C SER A 132 40.81 38.34 3.17
N GLY A 133 41.60 37.63 2.38
CA GLY A 133 42.52 38.25 1.40
C GLY A 133 41.91 38.79 0.10
N ILE A 134 42.75 39.34 -0.77
CA ILE A 134 42.41 39.80 -2.12
C ILE A 134 43.03 38.92 -3.20
N TRP A 135 42.27 38.64 -4.24
CA TRP A 135 42.78 38.01 -5.46
C TRP A 135 43.38 39.06 -6.39
N SER A 136 44.43 38.68 -7.11
CA SER A 136 44.84 39.40 -8.31
C SER A 136 43.68 39.44 -9.32
N VAL A 137 43.69 40.42 -10.22
CA VAL A 137 42.62 40.64 -11.21
C VAL A 137 42.38 39.40 -12.08
N ASP A 138 43.45 38.69 -12.43
CA ASP A 138 43.44 37.43 -13.18
C ASP A 138 43.10 36.19 -12.32
N LYS A 139 42.92 36.36 -11.01
CA LYS A 139 42.62 35.31 -10.02
C LYS A 139 43.69 34.22 -9.89
N THR A 140 44.95 34.52 -10.24
CA THR A 140 46.05 33.56 -10.14
C THR A 140 46.76 33.60 -8.77
N LEU A 141 46.77 34.76 -8.10
CA LEU A 141 47.48 34.99 -6.85
C LEU A 141 46.55 35.53 -5.76
N PHE A 142 46.72 35.06 -4.53
CA PHE A 142 45.93 35.47 -3.37
C PHE A 142 46.84 36.11 -2.31
N PHE A 143 46.45 37.30 -1.84
CA PHE A 143 47.18 38.06 -0.83
C PHE A 143 46.32 38.21 0.42
N PRO A 144 46.75 37.73 1.60
CA PRO A 144 46.05 37.94 2.85
C PRO A 144 45.82 39.44 3.14
N THR A 145 44.75 39.79 3.86
CA THR A 145 44.59 41.17 4.38
C THR A 145 45.79 41.54 5.24
N HIS A 146 46.11 42.82 5.26
CA HIS A 146 47.30 43.41 5.87
C HIS A 146 48.62 43.08 5.16
N THR A 147 48.60 42.33 4.06
CA THR A 147 49.78 42.26 3.19
C THR A 147 50.00 43.64 2.59
N ALA A 148 51.18 44.22 2.86
CA ALA A 148 51.59 45.49 2.31
C ALA A 148 52.35 45.22 1.01
N LEU A 149 51.76 45.62 -0.11
CA LEU A 149 52.29 45.38 -1.44
C LEU A 149 52.80 46.70 -2.00
N ASN A 150 54.01 46.70 -2.54
CA ASN A 150 54.63 47.90 -3.08
C ASN A 150 53.98 48.22 -4.42
N ILE A 151 53.39 49.39 -4.57
CA ILE A 151 52.81 49.85 -5.82
C ILE A 151 53.97 50.19 -6.76
N LYS A 152 54.01 49.52 -7.92
CA LYS A 152 54.92 49.84 -9.02
C LYS A 152 54.28 50.85 -9.96
N GLU A 153 53.00 50.67 -10.25
CA GLU A 153 52.22 51.54 -11.14
C GLU A 153 50.76 51.56 -10.70
N GLU A 154 50.09 52.69 -10.86
CA GLU A 154 48.66 52.85 -10.60
C GLU A 154 47.91 53.02 -11.93
N LYS A 155 46.95 52.12 -12.21
CA LYS A 155 46.05 52.18 -13.39
C LYS A 155 44.65 52.60 -12.94
N GLU A 156 43.72 52.80 -13.86
CA GLU A 156 42.36 53.27 -13.52
C GLU A 156 41.64 52.32 -12.54
N ASP A 157 41.60 51.02 -12.87
CA ASP A 157 40.82 50.02 -12.11
C ASP A 157 41.65 49.13 -11.16
N TYR A 158 42.99 49.18 -11.25
CA TYR A 158 43.87 48.33 -10.46
C TYR A 158 45.23 48.97 -10.16
N TYR A 159 45.92 48.45 -9.15
CA TYR A 159 47.32 48.70 -8.86
C TYR A 159 48.18 47.58 -9.47
N VAL A 160 49.28 47.93 -10.12
CA VAL A 160 50.37 46.98 -10.41
C VAL A 160 51.31 47.00 -9.21
N VAL A 161 51.48 45.87 -8.57
CA VAL A 161 52.20 45.76 -7.30
C VAL A 161 53.26 44.67 -7.32
N ASN A 162 54.28 44.87 -6.50
CA ASN A 162 55.26 43.87 -6.16
C ASN A 162 55.09 43.51 -4.69
N GLY A 163 55.19 42.23 -4.38
CA GLY A 163 55.14 41.78 -3.01
C GLY A 163 55.27 40.28 -2.93
N LYS A 164 55.21 39.77 -1.71
CA LYS A 164 55.28 38.34 -1.50
C LYS A 164 53.87 37.77 -1.43
N ASP A 165 53.66 36.65 -2.10
CA ASP A 165 52.41 35.90 -1.95
C ASP A 165 52.35 35.20 -0.59
N ILE A 166 51.31 34.40 -0.38
CA ILE A 166 51.08 33.69 0.87
C ILE A 166 52.17 32.64 1.20
N ASN A 167 52.95 32.21 0.20
CA ASN A 167 54.08 31.30 0.36
C ASN A 167 55.41 32.05 0.56
N ASN A 168 55.35 33.37 0.76
CA ASN A 168 56.51 34.23 0.90
C ASN A 168 57.39 34.28 -0.37
N VAL A 169 56.85 33.87 -1.53
CA VAL A 169 57.54 33.93 -2.82
C VAL A 169 57.42 35.35 -3.38
N PRO A 170 58.53 36.00 -3.76
CA PRO A 170 58.48 37.33 -4.37
C PRO A 170 57.79 37.28 -5.72
N GLN A 171 56.73 38.06 -5.87
CA GLN A 171 55.97 38.23 -7.09
C GLN A 171 56.16 39.66 -7.61
N LYS A 172 56.26 39.79 -8.93
CA LYS A 172 56.48 41.08 -9.61
C LYS A 172 55.30 41.37 -10.53
N GLU A 173 54.94 42.64 -10.63
CA GLU A 173 53.95 43.17 -11.57
C GLU A 173 52.54 42.56 -11.48
N ILE A 174 52.11 42.25 -10.26
CA ILE A 174 50.80 41.67 -10.01
C ILE A 174 49.73 42.75 -10.12
N ARG A 175 48.63 42.46 -10.81
CA ARG A 175 47.49 43.38 -10.90
C ARG A 175 46.51 43.10 -9.78
N ILE A 176 46.25 44.09 -8.93
CA ILE A 176 45.30 43.98 -7.81
C ILE A 176 44.26 45.08 -7.93
N PRO A 177 42.95 44.76 -7.88
CA PRO A 177 41.93 45.76 -8.15
C PRO A 177 41.92 46.88 -7.10
N LYS A 178 41.45 48.07 -7.46
CA LYS A 178 41.31 49.22 -6.53
C LYS A 178 40.07 49.13 -5.65
N THR A 179 39.09 48.35 -6.07
CA THR A 179 37.83 48.12 -5.36
C THR A 179 37.55 46.62 -5.30
N TYR A 180 36.85 46.19 -4.26
CA TYR A 180 36.38 44.80 -4.16
C TYR A 180 34.90 44.81 -3.77
N GLY A 181 34.04 44.33 -4.68
CA GLY A 181 32.61 44.58 -4.60
C GLY A 181 32.26 46.07 -4.77
N ASN A 182 31.11 46.49 -4.27
CA ASN A 182 30.56 47.81 -4.64
C ASN A 182 31.17 49.02 -3.92
N GLU A 183 31.89 48.89 -2.78
CA GLU A 183 32.22 50.10 -1.97
C GLU A 183 33.55 50.09 -1.18
N LYS A 184 34.33 49.00 -1.13
CA LYS A 184 35.53 48.93 -0.27
C LYS A 184 36.82 49.22 -1.05
N LYS A 185 37.59 50.21 -0.58
CA LYS A 185 38.90 50.63 -1.13
C LYS A 185 40.04 50.24 -0.18
N PRO A 186 41.25 49.94 -0.69
CA PRO A 186 42.41 49.70 0.16
C PRO A 186 42.93 50.98 0.78
N THR A 187 43.69 50.84 1.85
CA THR A 187 44.53 51.93 2.35
C THR A 187 45.81 51.99 1.53
N VAL A 188 46.11 53.15 0.96
CA VAL A 188 47.38 53.41 0.27
C VAL A 188 48.21 54.35 1.13
N ASN A 189 49.43 53.95 1.49
CA ASN A 189 50.33 54.78 2.28
C ASN A 189 51.79 54.53 1.86
N LYS A 190 52.57 55.59 1.64
CA LYS A 190 54.00 55.57 1.27
C LYS A 190 54.32 54.54 0.17
N GLY A 191 53.58 54.60 -0.96
CA GLY A 191 53.80 53.72 -2.11
C GLY A 191 53.42 52.25 -1.88
N LYS A 192 52.68 51.93 -0.82
CA LYS A 192 52.18 50.58 -0.57
C LYS A 192 50.67 50.57 -0.53
N VAL A 193 50.08 49.57 -1.17
CA VAL A 193 48.65 49.25 -1.05
C VAL A 193 48.48 48.16 -0.01
N ARG A 194 47.51 48.36 0.88
CA ARG A 194 47.15 47.41 1.92
C ARG A 194 45.64 47.36 2.06
N TRP A 195 45.10 46.17 1.92
CA TRP A 195 43.72 45.92 2.30
C TRP A 195 43.66 45.63 3.79
N THR A 196 42.71 46.25 4.48
CA THR A 196 42.50 46.10 5.93
C THR A 196 41.16 45.47 6.27
N SER A 197 40.23 45.35 5.32
CA SER A 197 38.88 44.81 5.56
C SER A 197 38.20 44.33 4.25
N ILE A 198 38.35 43.07 3.84
CA ILE A 198 37.65 42.54 2.65
C ILE A 198 36.77 41.34 2.96
N ALA A 199 35.67 41.50 3.70
CA ALA A 199 34.67 40.44 3.82
C ALA A 199 33.34 40.84 3.18
N TYR A 200 32.70 39.86 2.53
CA TYR A 200 31.26 39.83 2.26
C TYR A 200 30.52 40.32 3.51
N LYS A 201 29.66 41.34 3.37
CA LYS A 201 28.74 41.90 4.39
C LYS A 201 29.05 41.47 5.84
N ASP A 202 29.87 42.27 6.52
CA ASP A 202 29.95 42.36 7.99
C ASP A 202 30.28 41.08 8.80
N GLN A 203 31.01 40.11 8.22
CA GLN A 203 31.40 38.89 8.95
C GLN A 203 32.93 38.66 9.01
N LYS A 204 33.40 38.22 10.17
CA LYS A 204 34.75 37.65 10.38
C LYS A 204 34.85 36.28 9.71
N GLY A 205 36.01 35.85 9.23
CA GLY A 205 36.19 34.56 8.52
C GLY A 205 37.45 33.76 8.91
N ILE A 206 37.49 32.47 8.55
CA ILE A 206 38.54 31.48 8.83
C ILE A 206 39.19 31.02 7.51
N LEU A 207 40.51 30.86 7.45
CA LEU A 207 41.22 30.45 6.22
C LEU A 207 41.00 28.97 5.88
N LEU A 208 40.86 28.69 4.58
CA LEU A 208 40.84 27.35 4.00
C LEU A 208 42.14 27.08 3.27
N TYR A 209 42.75 25.95 3.61
CA TYR A 209 44.00 25.48 3.05
C TYR A 209 43.77 24.33 2.07
N TYR A 210 44.55 24.26 1.01
CA TYR A 210 44.49 23.21 -0.01
C TYR A 210 45.88 22.60 -0.18
N THR A 211 45.95 21.33 -0.56
CA THR A 211 47.22 20.62 -0.76
C THR A 211 47.83 21.01 -2.10
N GLU A 212 49.08 21.46 -2.09
CA GLU A 212 49.89 21.69 -3.29
C GLU A 212 51.27 21.07 -3.07
N GLY A 213 51.55 19.97 -3.78
CA GLY A 213 52.72 19.12 -3.48
C GLY A 213 52.62 18.55 -2.06
N GLU A 214 53.68 18.71 -1.27
CA GLU A 214 53.74 18.28 0.14
C GLU A 214 53.24 19.36 1.13
N SER A 215 52.91 20.56 0.66
CA SER A 215 52.54 21.70 1.52
C SER A 215 51.03 21.99 1.49
N LYS A 216 50.50 22.55 2.59
CA LYS A 216 49.12 23.05 2.68
C LYS A 216 49.11 24.58 2.62
N ILE A 217 48.46 25.14 1.61
CA ILE A 217 48.52 26.58 1.28
C ILE A 217 47.13 27.19 1.37
N ALA A 218 46.99 28.35 2.03
CA ALA A 218 45.70 29.02 2.15
C ALA A 218 45.29 29.68 0.83
N ARG A 219 44.10 29.33 0.32
CA ARG A 219 43.57 29.84 -0.96
C ARG A 219 42.20 30.51 -0.83
N LYS A 220 41.46 30.24 0.25
CA LYS A 220 40.10 30.75 0.43
C LYS A 220 39.85 31.08 1.90
N ALA A 221 38.76 31.77 2.20
CA ALA A 221 38.26 31.95 3.57
C ALA A 221 36.76 31.68 3.63
N ILE A 222 36.26 31.21 4.77
CA ILE A 222 34.83 30.96 5.04
C ILE A 222 34.33 31.87 6.17
N ALA A 223 33.04 32.18 6.19
CA ALA A 223 32.44 32.98 7.25
C ALA A 223 32.45 32.23 8.60
N VAL A 224 32.61 32.96 9.70
CA VAL A 224 32.51 32.39 11.06
C VAL A 224 31.10 31.79 11.26
N GLY A 225 31.05 30.57 11.81
CA GLY A 225 29.79 29.85 12.00
C GLY A 225 29.30 29.10 10.75
N SER A 226 30.06 29.12 9.64
CA SER A 226 29.80 28.26 8.48
C SER A 226 29.80 26.80 8.89
N THR A 227 28.87 26.05 8.32
CA THR A 227 28.76 24.62 8.56
C THR A 227 29.70 23.88 7.63
N VAL A 228 30.60 23.10 8.21
CA VAL A 228 31.58 22.28 7.50
C VAL A 228 31.43 20.82 7.92
N THR A 229 32.04 19.95 7.13
CA THR A 229 32.11 18.53 7.46
C THR A 229 33.54 18.15 7.71
N VAL A 230 33.79 17.48 8.84
CA VAL A 230 35.08 16.84 9.11
C VAL A 230 35.20 15.51 8.36
N LYS A 231 36.22 15.40 7.51
CA LYS A 231 36.64 14.13 6.89
C LYS A 231 37.70 13.42 7.73
N ASN A 232 38.65 14.18 8.29
CA ASN A 232 39.69 13.66 9.17
C ASN A 232 40.17 14.74 10.17
N ASP A 233 40.37 14.35 11.43
CA ASP A 233 40.85 15.21 12.53
C ASP A 233 42.01 14.58 13.32
N SER A 234 42.65 13.53 12.77
CA SER A 234 43.74 12.82 13.46
C SER A 234 45.05 13.60 13.49
N ASP A 235 45.27 14.52 12.55
CA ASP A 235 46.49 15.33 12.43
C ASP A 235 46.58 16.34 13.59
N THR A 236 47.77 16.56 14.14
CA THR A 236 47.97 17.43 15.31
C THR A 236 47.82 18.92 15.00
N GLU A 237 47.95 19.31 13.74
CA GLU A 237 47.88 20.71 13.29
C GLU A 237 46.68 21.00 12.37
N TRP A 238 46.20 20.01 11.61
CA TRP A 238 45.21 20.19 10.54
C TRP A 238 43.93 19.39 10.76
N ILE A 239 42.81 19.91 10.28
CA ILE A 239 41.53 19.21 10.15
C ILE A 239 41.16 19.17 8.67
N GLU A 240 41.06 17.98 8.09
CA GLU A 240 40.56 17.79 6.73
C GLU A 240 39.04 17.91 6.75
N ILE A 241 38.51 18.78 5.90
CA ILE A 241 37.08 19.05 5.79
C ILE A 241 36.58 18.99 4.34
N LEU A 242 35.27 18.82 4.19
CA LEU A 242 34.55 19.02 2.94
C LEU A 242 33.75 20.33 3.02
N TYR A 243 33.94 21.23 2.07
CA TYR A 243 33.22 22.50 1.98
C TYR A 243 32.89 22.81 0.50
N GLU A 244 31.62 23.10 0.21
CA GLU A 244 31.10 23.35 -1.16
C GLU A 244 31.44 22.24 -2.20
N GLY A 245 31.69 21.01 -1.73
CA GLY A 245 32.02 19.87 -2.60
C GLY A 245 33.51 19.64 -2.83
N GLU A 246 34.39 20.49 -2.28
CA GLU A 246 35.85 20.37 -2.40
C GLU A 246 36.50 19.98 -1.06
N VAL A 247 37.59 19.20 -1.13
CA VAL A 247 38.41 18.84 0.04
C VAL A 247 39.36 19.98 0.35
N CYS A 248 39.31 20.48 1.57
CA CYS A 248 40.18 21.53 2.08
C CYS A 248 40.53 21.27 3.54
N PHE A 249 41.39 22.11 4.13
CA PHE A 249 41.91 21.93 5.48
C PHE A 249 41.73 23.19 6.31
N LEU A 250 41.42 23.01 7.60
CA LEU A 250 41.43 24.04 8.63
C LEU A 250 42.63 23.83 9.55
N LYS A 251 43.24 24.91 10.03
CA LYS A 251 44.32 24.83 11.02
C LYS A 251 43.73 24.79 12.44
N LYS A 252 44.07 23.77 13.24
CA LYS A 252 43.52 23.57 14.59
C LYS A 252 43.73 24.77 15.51
N GLY A 253 44.92 25.40 15.45
CA GLY A 253 45.24 26.60 16.24
C GLY A 253 44.38 27.83 15.93
N GLU A 254 43.65 27.84 14.81
CA GLU A 254 42.73 28.92 14.44
C GLU A 254 41.31 28.69 15.01
N LEU A 255 41.03 27.51 15.57
CA LEU A 255 39.72 27.11 16.10
C LEU A 255 39.65 27.16 17.63
N LYS A 256 38.47 27.49 18.17
CA LYS A 256 38.21 27.54 19.62
C LYS A 256 38.45 26.16 20.24
N ASP A 257 39.27 26.11 21.29
CA ASP A 257 39.66 24.86 21.97
C ASP A 257 40.31 23.81 21.04
N GLY A 258 40.83 24.24 19.89
CA GLY A 258 41.46 23.38 18.87
C GLY A 258 40.49 22.46 18.12
N LYS A 259 39.17 22.67 18.23
CA LYS A 259 38.13 21.76 17.72
C LYS A 259 36.98 22.50 17.05
N LEU A 260 36.22 21.79 16.21
CA LEU A 260 34.98 22.29 15.62
C LEU A 260 33.78 22.05 16.56
N GLN A 261 32.79 22.96 16.57
CA GLN A 261 31.64 22.87 17.45
C GLN A 261 30.49 22.08 16.80
N GLU A 262 30.03 21.00 17.43
CA GLU A 262 28.97 20.14 16.89
C GLU A 262 27.62 20.88 16.82
N VAL A 263 26.89 20.75 15.71
CA VAL A 263 25.54 21.32 15.57
C VAL A 263 24.55 20.39 16.26
N THR A 264 24.05 20.80 17.44
CA THR A 264 23.01 20.08 18.18
C THR A 264 21.66 20.17 17.46
N THR A 265 21.18 19.06 16.91
CA THR A 265 19.76 18.87 16.61
C THR A 265 19.02 18.44 17.87
N ASP A 266 17.92 19.12 18.18
CA ASP A 266 17.08 18.81 19.33
C ASP A 266 16.69 17.32 19.42
N SER A 267 16.93 16.75 20.60
CA SER A 267 16.41 15.48 21.14
C SER A 267 16.75 14.17 20.41
N ALA A 268 17.96 13.66 20.64
CA ALA A 268 18.34 12.27 20.39
C ALA A 268 18.05 11.37 21.61
N LYS A 269 17.35 10.24 21.37
CA LYS A 269 17.43 9.04 22.23
C LYS A 269 18.67 8.23 21.84
N THR A 270 19.28 7.62 22.85
CA THR A 270 20.53 6.84 22.93
C THR A 270 20.54 5.54 22.10
N PRO A 271 21.69 4.85 21.93
CA PRO A 271 22.25 4.43 20.64
C PRO A 271 21.94 2.97 20.28
N SER A 272 21.82 2.65 18.99
CA SER A 272 21.77 1.27 18.51
C SER A 272 22.87 1.00 17.48
N LYS A 273 23.70 -0.01 17.79
CA LYS A 273 24.44 -1.00 16.95
C LYS A 273 24.86 -0.64 15.50
N PRO A 274 26.02 -1.16 15.04
CA PRO A 274 26.69 -0.70 13.82
C PRO A 274 25.78 -0.71 12.58
N ASN A 275 25.76 0.41 11.85
CA ASN A 275 24.92 0.62 10.68
C ASN A 275 25.24 -0.42 9.59
N LYS A 276 24.22 -1.17 9.16
CA LYS A 276 24.19 -1.91 7.90
C LYS A 276 24.13 -0.93 6.73
N ASN A 277 24.74 -1.28 5.60
CA ASN A 277 24.70 -0.50 4.35
C ASN A 277 23.24 -0.23 3.91
N ASN A 278 22.76 1.00 4.11
CA ASN A 278 21.36 1.40 3.89
C ASN A 278 20.95 1.60 2.41
N ASN A 279 21.85 1.42 1.44
CA ASN A 279 21.55 1.69 0.02
C ASN A 279 21.13 0.47 -0.79
N PHE A 280 21.31 -0.73 -0.25
CA PHE A 280 20.91 -1.98 -0.88
C PHE A 280 19.51 -2.44 -0.46
N PRO A 281 18.77 -3.10 -1.37
CA PRO A 281 17.64 -3.95 -1.01
C PRO A 281 18.00 -4.88 0.17
N PRO A 282 17.08 -5.13 1.12
CA PRO A 282 17.38 -5.91 2.32
C PRO A 282 18.00 -7.28 2.06
N PHE A 283 17.58 -7.95 0.97
CA PHE A 283 18.10 -9.27 0.61
C PHE A 283 19.58 -9.26 0.18
N LEU A 284 20.13 -8.13 -0.25
CA LEU A 284 21.53 -7.98 -0.68
C LEU A 284 22.46 -7.48 0.44
N GLN A 285 21.93 -6.87 1.50
CA GLN A 285 22.73 -6.21 2.53
C GLN A 285 23.72 -7.13 3.27
N ASN A 286 23.49 -8.45 3.26
CA ASN A 286 24.35 -9.43 3.91
C ASN A 286 24.85 -10.49 2.92
N GLN A 287 24.81 -10.21 1.61
CA GLN A 287 25.27 -11.13 0.57
C GLN A 287 26.67 -10.76 0.11
N LYS A 288 27.46 -11.76 -0.28
CA LYS A 288 28.67 -11.52 -1.05
C LYS A 288 28.25 -11.15 -2.47
N LEU A 289 28.50 -9.91 -2.87
CA LEU A 289 28.12 -9.40 -4.19
C LEU A 289 29.12 -9.91 -5.23
N ILE A 290 28.74 -11.00 -5.90
CA ILE A 290 29.51 -11.60 -7.00
C ILE A 290 28.87 -11.19 -8.32
N GLU A 291 29.67 -10.66 -9.23
CA GLU A 291 29.24 -10.33 -10.59
C GLU A 291 28.60 -11.54 -11.29
N GLY A 292 27.45 -11.31 -11.91
CA GLY A 292 26.70 -12.32 -12.67
C GLY A 292 25.50 -12.94 -11.93
N VAL A 293 25.01 -14.06 -12.47
CA VAL A 293 23.79 -14.76 -12.02
C VAL A 293 24.09 -15.62 -10.80
N GLN A 294 23.30 -15.45 -9.75
CA GLN A 294 23.40 -16.17 -8.49
C GLN A 294 22.05 -16.80 -8.15
N THR A 295 22.05 -18.04 -7.68
CA THR A 295 20.86 -18.70 -7.11
C THR A 295 20.91 -18.62 -5.60
N CYS A 296 19.75 -18.47 -4.97
CA CYS A 296 19.63 -18.34 -3.53
C CYS A 296 18.28 -18.91 -3.04
N ASP A 297 18.03 -18.85 -1.74
CA ASP A 297 16.73 -19.16 -1.14
C ASP A 297 16.45 -18.17 -0.02
N ILE A 298 16.15 -16.93 -0.39
CA ILE A 298 15.99 -15.82 0.56
C ILE A 298 14.51 -15.46 0.67
N ALA A 299 13.95 -15.58 1.87
CA ALA A 299 12.57 -15.17 2.11
C ALA A 299 12.40 -13.66 1.89
N VAL A 300 11.32 -13.28 1.23
CA VAL A 300 10.96 -11.87 0.95
C VAL A 300 9.48 -11.65 1.26
N LYS A 301 9.15 -10.47 1.79
CA LYS A 301 7.77 -10.09 2.11
C LYS A 301 7.15 -9.20 1.06
N ALA A 302 5.83 -9.32 0.90
CA ALA A 302 5.07 -8.38 0.08
C ALA A 302 5.33 -6.93 0.53
N GLY A 303 5.65 -6.05 -0.42
CA GLY A 303 5.98 -4.64 -0.15
C GLY A 303 7.43 -4.38 0.26
N GLU A 304 8.25 -5.42 0.40
CA GLU A 304 9.69 -5.28 0.67
C GLU A 304 10.42 -4.73 -0.57
N LEU A 305 11.37 -3.82 -0.34
CA LEU A 305 12.20 -3.24 -1.41
C LEU A 305 13.08 -4.31 -2.04
N ILE A 306 13.03 -4.47 -3.35
CA ILE A 306 13.88 -5.42 -4.10
C ILE A 306 14.81 -4.73 -5.08
N GLY A 307 14.62 -3.43 -5.32
CA GLY A 307 15.50 -2.65 -6.18
C GLY A 307 14.87 -1.31 -6.54
N TYR A 308 15.52 -0.61 -7.44
CA TYR A 308 15.06 0.63 -8.04
C TYR A 308 14.97 0.46 -9.55
N VAL A 309 14.19 1.32 -10.19
CA VAL A 309 14.14 1.37 -11.65
C VAL A 309 15.52 1.72 -12.21
N GLY A 310 16.07 0.78 -12.99
CA GLY A 310 17.35 0.92 -13.67
C GLY A 310 17.22 1.54 -15.06
N LYS A 311 18.36 1.99 -15.58
CA LYS A 311 18.51 2.43 -16.97
C LYS A 311 18.32 1.23 -17.90
N GLN A 312 17.52 1.39 -18.93
CA GLN A 312 17.26 0.36 -19.93
C GLN A 312 17.88 0.71 -21.29
N GLY A 313 17.91 1.99 -21.69
CA GLY A 313 18.65 2.50 -22.86
C GLY A 313 18.25 1.99 -24.26
N ILE A 314 17.56 0.85 -24.36
CA ILE A 314 17.20 0.19 -25.62
C ILE A 314 16.21 1.02 -26.45
N TYR A 315 16.07 0.69 -27.75
CA TYR A 315 15.27 1.41 -28.75
C TYR A 315 15.69 2.87 -28.97
N ASN A 316 17.00 3.12 -28.98
CA ASN A 316 17.56 4.40 -29.40
C ASN A 316 17.15 5.58 -28.47
N GLN A 317 16.91 5.30 -27.19
CA GLN A 317 16.69 6.33 -26.16
C GLN A 317 17.74 6.21 -25.04
N PRO A 318 18.88 6.92 -25.16
CA PRO A 318 19.98 6.84 -24.21
C PRO A 318 19.58 7.11 -22.74
N ASP A 319 18.52 7.88 -22.49
CA ASP A 319 18.09 8.29 -21.15
C ASP A 319 16.78 7.61 -20.70
N TYR A 320 16.53 6.38 -21.16
CA TYR A 320 15.33 5.63 -20.80
C TYR A 320 15.49 4.75 -19.54
N TYR A 321 14.55 4.87 -18.58
CA TYR A 321 14.59 4.19 -17.27
C TYR A 321 13.28 3.45 -16.99
N ALA A 322 13.33 2.13 -17.05
CA ALA A 322 12.18 1.26 -16.80
C ALA A 322 12.62 -0.12 -16.27
N THR A 323 11.89 -0.64 -15.30
CA THR A 323 12.00 -2.04 -14.85
C THR A 323 10.92 -2.86 -15.54
N HIS A 324 11.31 -3.97 -16.16
CA HIS A 324 10.34 -4.91 -16.73
C HIS A 324 9.89 -5.89 -15.64
N LEU A 325 8.58 -6.09 -15.48
CA LEU A 325 7.97 -6.96 -14.48
C LEU A 325 7.05 -7.97 -15.16
N GLU A 326 7.31 -9.26 -14.94
CA GLU A 326 6.45 -10.36 -15.37
C GLU A 326 5.90 -11.13 -14.18
N VAL A 327 4.72 -11.71 -14.34
CA VAL A 327 4.14 -12.69 -13.40
C VAL A 327 3.67 -13.89 -14.20
N PHE A 328 4.23 -15.07 -13.89
CA PHE A 328 3.96 -16.27 -14.69
C PHE A 328 4.00 -17.56 -13.86
N THR A 329 3.49 -18.64 -14.44
CA THR A 329 3.40 -19.96 -13.80
C THR A 329 3.48 -21.08 -14.83
N PRO A 330 4.06 -22.24 -14.50
CA PRO A 330 3.98 -23.44 -15.36
C PRO A 330 2.56 -24.01 -15.45
N GLY A 331 1.58 -23.45 -14.72
CA GLY A 331 0.19 -23.90 -14.75
C GLY A 331 -0.07 -25.19 -13.99
N ASN A 332 0.85 -25.56 -13.09
CA ASN A 332 0.81 -26.77 -12.26
C ASN A 332 -0.17 -26.65 -11.07
N TYR A 333 -1.45 -26.36 -11.32
CA TYR A 333 -2.47 -26.24 -10.28
C TYR A 333 -2.89 -27.62 -9.76
N ASN A 334 -2.06 -28.25 -8.96
CA ASN A 334 -2.26 -29.64 -8.57
C ASN A 334 -2.87 -29.76 -7.17
N LYS A 335 -3.67 -30.81 -6.96
CA LYS A 335 -4.08 -31.25 -5.62
C LYS A 335 -2.94 -32.03 -5.00
N VAL A 336 -2.61 -31.72 -3.76
CA VAL A 336 -1.54 -32.40 -3.02
C VAL A 336 -2.06 -33.04 -1.73
N ASN A 337 -1.41 -34.12 -1.30
CA ASN A 337 -1.64 -34.70 0.02
C ASN A 337 -0.91 -33.89 1.11
N GLU A 338 -1.01 -34.31 2.38
CA GLU A 338 -0.34 -33.65 3.51
C GLU A 338 1.19 -33.63 3.42
N LYS A 339 1.78 -34.59 2.68
CA LYS A 339 3.22 -34.69 2.44
C LYS A 339 3.69 -33.84 1.25
N GLY A 340 2.76 -33.28 0.47
CA GLY A 340 3.04 -32.47 -0.72
C GLY A 340 3.08 -33.25 -2.03
N ASP A 341 2.76 -34.55 -2.03
CA ASP A 341 2.74 -35.35 -3.26
C ASP A 341 1.50 -35.02 -4.10
N ILE A 342 1.68 -34.92 -5.42
CA ILE A 342 0.58 -34.67 -6.36
C ILE A 342 -0.32 -35.91 -6.40
N ILE A 343 -1.59 -35.73 -6.03
CA ILE A 343 -2.62 -36.77 -6.06
C ILE A 343 -3.66 -36.54 -7.17
N ASP A 344 -3.68 -35.34 -7.75
CA ASP A 344 -4.55 -35.01 -8.88
C ASP A 344 -3.98 -33.80 -9.65
N ARG A 345 -3.96 -33.89 -10.99
CA ARG A 345 -3.42 -32.83 -11.85
C ARG A 345 -4.54 -31.97 -12.41
N MET A 346 -4.47 -30.66 -12.19
CA MET A 346 -5.42 -29.70 -12.75
C MET A 346 -4.67 -28.57 -13.45
N GLY A 347 -5.28 -28.01 -14.49
CA GLY A 347 -4.66 -26.99 -15.34
C GLY A 347 -5.12 -25.57 -15.00
N MET A 348 -4.63 -24.62 -15.80
CA MET A 348 -4.95 -23.20 -15.67
C MET A 348 -6.45 -22.92 -15.82
N TYR A 349 -7.15 -23.66 -16.69
CA TYR A 349 -8.60 -23.53 -16.86
C TYR A 349 -9.35 -23.80 -15.55
N GLN A 350 -9.04 -24.90 -14.87
CA GLN A 350 -9.65 -25.25 -13.59
C GLN A 350 -9.31 -24.23 -12.49
N PHE A 351 -8.09 -23.69 -12.49
CA PHE A 351 -7.69 -22.62 -11.57
C PHE A 351 -8.53 -21.36 -11.78
N ILE A 352 -8.63 -20.86 -13.01
CA ILE A 352 -9.33 -19.61 -13.34
C ILE A 352 -10.84 -19.72 -13.09
N HIS A 353 -11.43 -20.89 -13.33
CA HIS A 353 -12.85 -21.13 -13.12
C HIS A 353 -13.19 -21.57 -11.67
N ASN A 354 -12.20 -22.03 -10.91
CA ASN A 354 -12.37 -22.66 -9.59
C ASN A 354 -13.37 -23.83 -9.61
N ILE A 355 -13.27 -24.68 -10.63
CA ILE A 355 -14.12 -25.86 -10.84
C ILE A 355 -13.30 -27.13 -11.10
N LYS A 356 -13.88 -28.28 -10.77
CA LYS A 356 -13.42 -29.61 -11.18
C LYS A 356 -14.64 -30.43 -11.62
N ASN A 357 -14.59 -31.01 -12.83
CA ASN A 357 -15.72 -31.77 -13.43
C ASN A 357 -17.04 -30.97 -13.35
N ASP A 358 -16.98 -29.69 -13.74
CA ASP A 358 -18.08 -28.72 -13.70
C ASP A 358 -18.66 -28.42 -12.31
N LYS A 359 -18.02 -28.91 -11.25
CA LYS A 359 -18.41 -28.64 -9.85
C LYS A 359 -17.45 -27.68 -9.17
N TYR A 360 -17.99 -26.81 -8.35
CA TYR A 360 -17.21 -25.84 -7.57
C TYR A 360 -16.24 -26.55 -6.62
N ILE A 361 -15.01 -26.05 -6.54
CA ILE A 361 -14.04 -26.57 -5.56
C ILE A 361 -14.36 -25.97 -4.19
N GLU A 362 -14.89 -26.79 -3.28
CA GLU A 362 -15.22 -26.38 -1.90
C GLU A 362 -13.97 -26.00 -1.10
N GLY A 363 -14.09 -25.01 -0.21
CA GLY A 363 -13.03 -24.60 0.72
C GLY A 363 -12.05 -23.52 0.24
N ALA A 364 -12.20 -23.01 -1.00
CA ALA A 364 -11.28 -22.02 -1.53
C ALA A 364 -11.44 -20.60 -0.93
N GLY A 365 -12.65 -20.17 -0.53
CA GLY A 365 -12.87 -18.83 0.05
C GLY A 365 -14.36 -18.46 0.19
N GLN A 366 -14.64 -17.31 0.82
CA GLN A 366 -16.02 -16.86 1.09
C GLN A 366 -16.77 -16.47 -0.18
N LYS A 367 -17.98 -17.04 -0.38
CA LYS A 367 -18.93 -16.60 -1.42
C LYS A 367 -19.54 -15.24 -1.02
N ARG A 368 -19.02 -14.15 -1.58
CA ARG A 368 -19.44 -12.77 -1.26
C ARG A 368 -19.59 -11.86 -2.47
N TYR A 369 -19.35 -12.36 -3.67
CA TYR A 369 -19.51 -11.62 -4.91
C TYR A 369 -20.71 -12.14 -5.68
N PHE A 370 -21.39 -11.26 -6.41
CA PHE A 370 -22.46 -11.62 -7.34
C PHE A 370 -22.48 -10.64 -8.52
N GLU A 371 -23.15 -11.04 -9.60
CA GLU A 371 -23.28 -10.25 -10.83
C GLU A 371 -24.69 -9.64 -10.89
N LEU A 372 -24.78 -8.34 -11.11
CA LEU A 372 -26.03 -7.71 -11.50
C LEU A 372 -26.07 -7.55 -13.02
N LYS A 373 -27.10 -8.12 -13.63
CA LYS A 373 -27.25 -8.14 -15.09
C LYS A 373 -27.56 -6.74 -15.64
N LYS A 374 -27.16 -6.50 -16.89
CA LYS A 374 -27.66 -5.36 -17.69
C LYS A 374 -29.18 -5.34 -17.63
N GLY A 375 -29.76 -4.15 -17.45
CA GLY A 375 -31.22 -3.96 -17.31
C GLY A 375 -31.74 -4.10 -15.88
N THR A 376 -30.91 -4.49 -14.90
CA THR A 376 -31.33 -4.52 -13.49
C THR A 376 -31.69 -3.10 -13.02
N VAL A 377 -32.87 -2.95 -12.43
CA VAL A 377 -33.35 -1.68 -11.86
C VAL A 377 -32.99 -1.62 -10.39
N LEU A 378 -32.12 -0.68 -10.02
CA LEU A 378 -31.79 -0.35 -8.63
C LEU A 378 -32.85 0.59 -8.07
N LYS A 379 -33.57 0.14 -7.03
CA LYS A 379 -34.65 0.94 -6.44
C LYS A 379 -34.04 2.09 -5.61
N PRO A 380 -34.30 3.37 -5.92
CA PRO A 380 -33.70 4.48 -5.19
C PRO A 380 -34.09 4.49 -3.72
N TYR A 381 -35.28 4.01 -3.41
CA TYR A 381 -35.82 3.83 -2.08
C TYR A 381 -36.73 2.60 -2.07
N LEU A 382 -36.97 2.05 -0.89
CA LEU A 382 -37.88 0.90 -0.73
C LEU A 382 -39.26 1.37 -0.33
N LYS A 383 -40.22 1.21 -1.26
CA LYS A 383 -41.64 1.43 -1.01
C LYS A 383 -42.22 0.21 -0.28
N VAL A 384 -43.05 0.50 0.71
CA VAL A 384 -43.81 -0.48 1.49
C VAL A 384 -45.29 -0.11 1.41
N SER A 385 -46.15 -1.13 1.40
CA SER A 385 -47.60 -0.93 1.45
C SER A 385 -47.98 -0.17 2.72
N SER A 386 -48.87 0.81 2.58
CA SER A 386 -49.43 1.55 3.71
C SER A 386 -50.72 0.93 4.23
N GLU A 387 -51.27 -0.13 3.60
CA GLU A 387 -52.63 -0.64 3.87
C GLU A 387 -52.89 -0.94 5.35
N ASP A 388 -51.95 -1.59 6.02
CA ASP A 388 -52.03 -1.95 7.43
C ASP A 388 -51.86 -0.74 8.36
N TYR A 389 -51.44 0.40 7.84
CA TYR A 389 -51.08 1.61 8.58
C TYR A 389 -51.97 2.82 8.22
N LYS A 390 -52.91 2.69 7.30
CA LYS A 390 -53.82 3.78 6.91
C LYS A 390 -54.69 4.19 8.09
N GLY A 391 -54.61 5.44 8.53
CA GLY A 391 -55.43 5.90 9.64
C GLY A 391 -54.91 5.55 11.04
N VAL A 392 -53.72 4.97 11.19
CA VAL A 392 -53.18 4.56 12.50
C VAL A 392 -52.47 5.71 13.22
N ILE A 393 -52.45 5.67 14.56
CA ILE A 393 -51.66 6.59 15.38
C ILE A 393 -50.17 6.29 15.23
N ILE A 394 -49.37 7.35 15.07
CA ILE A 394 -47.93 7.30 14.87
C ILE A 394 -47.19 8.13 15.92
N THR A 395 -45.97 7.73 16.21
CA THR A 395 -44.97 8.57 16.89
C THR A 395 -44.07 9.22 15.85
N ILE A 396 -43.76 10.50 16.01
CA ILE A 396 -42.87 11.24 15.10
C ILE A 396 -41.50 11.42 15.77
N ASP A 397 -40.42 11.17 15.02
CA ASP A 397 -39.07 11.58 15.41
C ASP A 397 -38.80 12.98 14.85
N ALA A 398 -39.03 14.02 15.67
CA ALA A 398 -38.90 15.42 15.24
C ALA A 398 -37.49 15.79 14.77
N LYS A 399 -36.45 15.01 15.13
CA LYS A 399 -35.07 15.20 14.66
C LYS A 399 -34.81 14.59 13.28
N LYS A 400 -35.74 13.79 12.76
CA LYS A 400 -35.65 13.12 11.45
C LYS A 400 -36.78 13.54 10.55
N LYS A 401 -36.82 14.85 10.30
CA LYS A 401 -37.70 15.50 9.35
C LYS A 401 -36.85 16.19 8.29
N THR A 402 -37.16 15.91 7.04
CA THR A 402 -36.62 16.61 5.88
C THR A 402 -37.69 17.49 5.26
N GLU A 403 -37.31 18.15 4.17
CA GLU A 403 -38.15 19.06 3.39
C GLU A 403 -39.51 18.44 3.03
N ASN A 404 -39.51 17.22 2.51
CA ASN A 404 -40.71 16.54 2.04
C ASN A 404 -41.15 15.35 2.90
N TYR A 405 -40.26 14.76 3.72
CA TYR A 405 -40.54 13.53 4.46
C TYR A 405 -40.25 13.65 5.97
N THR A 406 -40.96 12.86 6.77
CA THR A 406 -40.75 12.71 8.21
C THR A 406 -40.66 11.22 8.54
N GLN A 407 -39.73 10.85 9.43
CA GLN A 407 -39.69 9.50 9.99
C GLN A 407 -40.76 9.34 11.08
N VAL A 408 -41.60 8.33 10.91
CA VAL A 408 -42.72 7.98 11.77
C VAL A 408 -42.62 6.53 12.21
N ILE A 409 -43.17 6.24 13.39
CA ILE A 409 -43.25 4.89 13.96
C ILE A 409 -44.72 4.60 14.24
N PRO A 410 -45.39 3.75 13.44
CA PRO A 410 -46.74 3.30 13.74
C PRO A 410 -46.81 2.60 15.09
N THR A 411 -47.81 3.01 15.87
CA THR A 411 -48.10 2.40 17.19
C THR A 411 -49.11 1.26 17.07
N GLN A 412 -49.87 1.26 15.98
CA GLN A 412 -50.98 0.35 15.69
C GLN A 412 -50.91 -0.15 14.25
N ILE A 413 -51.55 -1.30 14.00
CA ILE A 413 -51.90 -1.82 12.68
C ILE A 413 -53.40 -2.01 12.55
N ILE A 414 -53.91 -2.01 11.33
CA ILE A 414 -55.26 -2.47 11.00
C ILE A 414 -55.22 -3.98 10.82
N LYS A 415 -56.15 -4.69 11.45
CA LYS A 415 -56.34 -6.14 11.22
C LYS A 415 -57.81 -6.46 10.99
N GLU A 416 -58.07 -7.42 10.11
CA GLU A 416 -59.39 -8.04 9.95
C GLU A 416 -59.82 -8.70 11.26
N LEU A 417 -61.07 -8.43 11.65
CA LEU A 417 -61.76 -9.06 12.76
C LEU A 417 -62.51 -10.30 12.26
N PRO A 418 -62.41 -11.44 12.97
CA PRO A 418 -63.30 -12.58 12.75
C PRO A 418 -64.78 -12.16 12.90
N GLU A 419 -65.68 -12.79 12.16
CA GLU A 419 -67.13 -12.48 12.21
C GLU A 419 -67.71 -12.56 13.62
N ASN A 420 -67.18 -13.46 14.46
CA ASN A 420 -67.63 -13.67 15.85
C ASN A 420 -66.80 -12.90 16.89
N SER A 421 -66.09 -11.83 16.50
CA SER A 421 -65.30 -11.03 17.44
C SER A 421 -66.17 -10.15 18.33
N TYR A 422 -65.89 -10.13 19.64
CA TYR A 422 -66.49 -9.18 20.59
C TYR A 422 -65.90 -7.76 20.48
N GLU A 423 -64.82 -7.57 19.72
CA GLU A 423 -64.20 -6.25 19.48
C GLU A 423 -65.04 -5.40 18.51
N LYS A 424 -65.32 -4.15 18.87
CA LYS A 424 -66.08 -3.23 17.99
C LYS A 424 -65.27 -2.86 16.74
N PRO A 425 -65.81 -3.06 15.52
CA PRO A 425 -65.10 -2.70 14.31
C PRO A 425 -64.94 -1.19 14.18
N ILE A 426 -63.78 -0.76 13.66
CA ILE A 426 -63.52 0.64 13.30
C ILE A 426 -64.05 0.98 11.90
N GLY A 427 -64.51 -0.02 11.15
CA GLY A 427 -65.10 0.11 9.82
C GLY A 427 -65.18 -1.24 9.09
N LYS A 428 -65.82 -1.24 7.92
CA LYS A 428 -65.89 -2.38 7.00
C LYS A 428 -65.07 -2.11 5.73
N ARG A 429 -64.33 -3.11 5.25
CA ARG A 429 -63.69 -3.10 3.91
C ARG A 429 -64.05 -4.42 3.21
N ASN A 430 -64.63 -4.35 2.01
CA ASN A 430 -65.07 -5.53 1.24
C ASN A 430 -65.92 -6.52 2.06
N GLY A 431 -66.90 -6.00 2.81
CA GLY A 431 -67.80 -6.82 3.64
C GLY A 431 -67.22 -7.29 4.99
N LYS A 432 -65.89 -7.22 5.19
CA LYS A 432 -65.20 -7.69 6.39
C LYS A 432 -65.02 -6.56 7.42
N ASN A 433 -65.11 -6.92 8.70
CA ASN A 433 -64.90 -6.02 9.84
C ASN A 433 -63.41 -5.85 10.14
N PHE A 434 -62.97 -4.65 10.53
CA PHE A 434 -61.57 -4.37 10.89
C PHE A 434 -61.45 -3.67 12.23
N HIS A 435 -60.31 -3.79 12.90
CA HIS A 435 -60.00 -3.10 14.16
C HIS A 435 -58.53 -2.63 14.22
N TYR A 436 -58.24 -1.67 15.09
CA TYR A 436 -56.86 -1.27 15.40
C TYR A 436 -56.26 -2.24 16.41
N ARG A 437 -55.06 -2.72 16.14
CA ARG A 437 -54.29 -3.56 17.04
C ARG A 437 -52.99 -2.88 17.39
N ASP A 438 -52.73 -2.73 18.68
CA ASP A 438 -51.47 -2.16 19.15
C ASP A 438 -50.28 -3.06 18.77
N ILE A 439 -49.24 -2.42 18.25
CA ILE A 439 -47.97 -3.08 17.97
C ILE A 439 -47.14 -3.02 19.25
N VAL A 440 -46.73 -4.19 19.73
CA VAL A 440 -45.80 -4.31 20.86
C VAL A 440 -44.54 -3.50 20.56
N THR A 441 -44.09 -2.67 21.50
CA THR A 441 -43.06 -1.64 21.28
C THR A 441 -41.80 -2.14 20.56
N HIS A 442 -41.26 -3.31 20.94
CA HIS A 442 -40.06 -3.88 20.32
C HIS A 442 -40.27 -4.39 18.87
N LYS A 443 -41.53 -4.52 18.42
CA LYS A 443 -41.90 -4.90 17.05
C LYS A 443 -42.24 -3.69 16.17
N ARG A 444 -42.28 -2.48 16.74
CA ARG A 444 -42.58 -1.25 15.99
C ARG A 444 -41.44 -0.94 15.04
N LYS A 445 -41.79 -0.62 13.80
CA LYS A 445 -40.83 -0.28 12.74
C LYS A 445 -40.96 1.20 12.39
N ALA A 446 -39.83 1.80 12.02
CA ALA A 446 -39.81 3.18 11.56
C ALA A 446 -39.95 3.22 10.03
N PHE A 447 -40.70 4.19 9.53
CA PHE A 447 -40.90 4.45 8.12
C PHE A 447 -40.79 5.94 7.83
N TRP A 448 -40.38 6.30 6.64
CA TRP A 448 -40.46 7.66 6.10
C TRP A 448 -41.78 7.84 5.37
N VAL A 449 -42.43 8.97 5.61
CA VAL A 449 -43.72 9.32 5.01
C VAL A 449 -43.69 10.78 4.59
N ARG A 450 -44.35 11.12 3.48
CA ARG A 450 -44.43 12.53 3.08
C ARG A 450 -45.15 13.35 4.15
N ASN A 451 -44.64 14.55 4.38
CA ASN A 451 -45.13 15.46 5.42
C ASN A 451 -46.63 15.74 5.29
N ASN A 452 -47.18 15.75 4.07
CA ASN A 452 -48.59 16.02 3.79
C ASN A 452 -49.56 14.88 4.14
N TYR A 453 -49.06 13.65 4.40
CA TYR A 453 -49.88 12.50 4.82
C TYR A 453 -49.93 12.30 6.35
N ILE A 454 -49.38 13.24 7.10
CA ILE A 454 -49.41 13.25 8.56
C ILE A 454 -50.44 14.29 9.01
N GLU A 455 -51.44 13.88 9.79
CA GLU A 455 -52.43 14.76 10.39
C GLU A 455 -52.26 14.82 11.92
N LYS A 456 -52.50 16.01 12.50
CA LYS A 456 -52.57 16.19 13.96
C LYS A 456 -53.99 15.89 14.41
N VAL A 457 -54.14 15.07 15.44
CA VAL A 457 -55.44 14.72 16.02
C VAL A 457 -55.46 15.05 17.53
N PRO A 458 -56.50 15.72 18.05
CA PRO A 458 -56.60 16.00 19.49
C PRO A 458 -56.70 14.72 20.32
N ARG A 459 -56.02 14.66 21.47
CA ARG A 459 -56.22 13.56 22.43
C ARG A 459 -57.58 13.67 23.10
N LYS A 460 -58.36 12.58 23.09
CA LYS A 460 -59.71 12.54 23.69
C LYS A 460 -59.75 12.90 25.17
N TRP A 461 -58.69 12.62 25.94
CA TRP A 461 -58.70 12.70 27.41
C TRP A 461 -57.70 13.70 28.00
N GLU A 462 -56.94 14.41 27.17
CA GLU A 462 -55.92 15.38 27.61
C GLU A 462 -56.08 16.69 26.81
N LYS A 463 -56.76 17.69 27.40
CA LYS A 463 -56.87 19.03 26.82
C LYS A 463 -55.46 19.59 26.56
N ASN A 464 -55.23 20.12 25.36
CA ASN A 464 -53.97 20.69 24.86
C ASN A 464 -52.86 19.71 24.44
N LYS A 465 -53.14 18.39 24.37
CA LYS A 465 -52.21 17.44 23.71
C LYS A 465 -52.75 16.91 22.39
N VAL A 466 -51.85 16.75 21.43
CA VAL A 466 -52.13 16.21 20.10
C VAL A 466 -51.37 14.92 19.90
N ASP A 467 -52.03 13.94 19.27
CA ASP A 467 -51.38 12.80 18.65
C ASP A 467 -51.22 13.04 17.14
N TYR A 468 -50.44 12.19 16.50
CA TYR A 468 -50.23 12.22 15.07
C TYR A 468 -50.80 10.95 14.45
N LYS A 469 -51.40 11.09 13.27
CA LYS A 469 -52.05 9.99 12.57
C LYS A 469 -51.64 10.01 11.09
N LEU A 470 -51.55 8.82 10.49
CA LEU A 470 -51.43 8.71 9.03
C LEU A 470 -52.78 8.89 8.37
N LYS A 471 -52.86 9.70 7.32
CA LYS A 471 -54.12 9.87 6.57
C LYS A 471 -54.57 8.57 5.91
N ALA A 472 -55.88 8.41 5.73
CA ALA A 472 -56.46 7.19 5.15
C ALA A 472 -56.08 6.99 3.67
N ASP A 473 -55.75 8.06 2.96
CA ASP A 473 -55.32 8.08 1.56
C ASP A 473 -53.79 7.93 1.40
N THR A 474 -53.03 7.70 2.47
CA THR A 474 -51.57 7.52 2.40
C THR A 474 -51.24 6.40 1.41
N PRO A 475 -50.52 6.66 0.30
CA PRO A 475 -50.37 5.68 -0.77
C PRO A 475 -49.28 4.64 -0.50
N CYS A 476 -48.18 5.04 0.15
CA CYS A 476 -47.09 4.15 0.51
C CYS A 476 -46.22 4.74 1.63
N LEU A 477 -45.47 3.87 2.28
CA LEU A 477 -44.43 4.19 3.27
C LEU A 477 -43.05 3.87 2.69
N TYR A 478 -41.99 4.44 3.24
CA TYR A 478 -40.62 4.22 2.75
C TYR A 478 -39.68 3.73 3.84
N LEU A 479 -38.88 2.68 3.58
CA LEU A 479 -37.87 2.21 4.57
C LEU A 479 -36.62 3.09 4.61
N THR A 480 -36.38 3.85 3.54
CA THR A 480 -35.28 4.81 3.43
C THR A 480 -35.82 6.19 3.11
N ASN A 481 -35.07 7.23 3.49
CA ASN A 481 -35.46 8.62 3.29
C ASN A 481 -35.34 9.00 1.80
N PRO A 482 -36.44 9.31 1.09
CA PRO A 482 -36.35 9.68 -0.32
C PRO A 482 -35.64 11.03 -0.57
N ASP A 483 -35.70 11.98 0.37
CA ASP A 483 -35.04 13.29 0.19
C ASP A 483 -33.52 13.16 0.28
N GLU A 484 -33.00 12.40 1.25
CA GLU A 484 -31.56 12.16 1.38
C GLU A 484 -31.01 11.43 0.16
N GLU A 485 -31.74 10.42 -0.35
CA GLU A 485 -31.35 9.69 -1.56
C GLU A 485 -31.32 10.60 -2.79
N THR A 486 -32.24 11.57 -2.89
CA THR A 486 -32.28 12.55 -3.99
C THR A 486 -31.12 13.55 -3.88
N LYS A 487 -30.95 14.18 -2.71
CA LYS A 487 -29.88 15.16 -2.47
C LYS A 487 -28.48 14.54 -2.64
N TYR A 488 -28.31 13.30 -2.21
CA TYR A 488 -27.05 12.57 -2.42
C TYR A 488 -26.74 12.37 -3.91
N ARG A 489 -27.75 12.06 -4.74
CA ARG A 489 -27.58 11.91 -6.19
C ARG A 489 -27.23 13.23 -6.87
N ASP A 490 -27.91 14.31 -6.50
CA ASP A 490 -27.68 15.64 -7.06
C ASP A 490 -26.26 16.14 -6.72
N ASN A 491 -25.81 15.93 -5.49
CA ASN A 491 -24.46 16.30 -5.04
C ASN A 491 -23.34 15.53 -5.77
N GLU A 492 -23.55 14.26 -6.13
CA GLU A 492 -22.55 13.49 -6.87
C GLU A 492 -22.53 13.87 -8.37
N GLN A 493 -23.69 14.17 -8.97
CA GLN A 493 -23.76 14.66 -10.36
C GLN A 493 -23.00 15.99 -10.56
N GLN A 494 -22.95 16.85 -9.55
CA GLN A 494 -22.26 18.14 -9.61
C GLN A 494 -20.73 18.03 -9.60
N LYS A 495 -20.14 16.84 -9.38
CA LYS A 495 -18.70 16.69 -9.09
C LYS A 495 -17.77 16.48 -10.30
N ARG A 496 -18.23 16.23 -11.54
CA ARG A 496 -17.46 16.10 -12.83
C ARG A 496 -18.33 15.47 -13.95
N ILE A 497 -17.74 15.14 -15.12
CA ILE A 497 -18.32 14.39 -16.26
C ILE A 497 -18.87 13.01 -15.80
N CYS A 498 -20.02 13.00 -15.14
CA CYS A 498 -20.64 11.80 -14.59
C CYS A 498 -22.15 11.82 -14.80
N GLU A 499 -22.74 10.63 -14.91
CA GLU A 499 -24.16 10.44 -15.18
C GLU A 499 -24.70 9.37 -14.23
N PHE A 500 -25.88 9.58 -13.70
CA PHE A 500 -26.50 8.66 -12.77
C PHE A 500 -27.61 7.86 -13.47
N LYS A 501 -27.58 6.53 -13.37
CA LYS A 501 -28.62 5.65 -13.95
C LYS A 501 -29.19 4.70 -12.89
N ASN A 502 -30.52 4.63 -12.78
CA ASN A 502 -31.19 3.64 -11.93
C ASN A 502 -31.18 2.24 -12.55
N THR A 503 -31.15 2.17 -13.87
CA THR A 503 -31.08 0.91 -14.62
C THR A 503 -29.65 0.71 -15.09
N LEU A 504 -29.09 -0.47 -14.84
CA LEU A 504 -27.73 -0.78 -15.27
C LEU A 504 -27.65 -0.88 -16.80
N SER A 505 -26.77 -0.10 -17.44
CA SER A 505 -26.49 -0.23 -18.90
C SER A 505 -25.64 -1.47 -19.23
N ARG A 506 -24.98 -2.05 -18.23
CA ARG A 506 -24.10 -3.22 -18.38
C ARG A 506 -24.11 -4.09 -17.12
N MET A 507 -23.53 -5.27 -17.22
CA MET A 507 -23.30 -6.11 -16.05
C MET A 507 -22.29 -5.42 -15.10
N VAL A 508 -22.57 -5.45 -13.81
CA VAL A 508 -21.64 -4.99 -12.77
C VAL A 508 -21.41 -6.08 -11.73
N LEU A 509 -20.16 -6.23 -11.30
CA LEU A 509 -19.78 -7.14 -10.24
C LEU A 509 -19.89 -6.42 -8.90
N ILE A 510 -20.65 -7.02 -7.98
CA ILE A 510 -20.92 -6.44 -6.67
C ILE A 510 -20.22 -7.27 -5.60
N ASP A 511 -19.53 -6.56 -4.72
CA ASP A 511 -19.02 -7.10 -3.47
C ASP A 511 -20.10 -6.91 -2.40
N LYS A 512 -20.84 -7.98 -2.08
CA LYS A 512 -21.90 -7.97 -1.05
C LYS A 512 -21.39 -7.39 0.26
N SER A 513 -20.10 -7.61 0.54
CA SER A 513 -19.50 -7.19 1.79
C SER A 513 -19.36 -5.67 1.91
N LYS A 514 -19.59 -4.90 0.83
CA LYS A 514 -19.61 -3.43 0.84
C LYS A 514 -21.01 -2.83 0.81
N CYS A 515 -22.06 -3.65 0.73
CA CYS A 515 -23.45 -3.20 0.60
C CYS A 515 -24.10 -2.94 1.96
N LYS A 516 -25.11 -2.08 2.08
CA LYS A 516 -25.92 -2.04 3.31
C LYS A 516 -26.99 -3.13 3.22
N GLU A 517 -27.19 -3.93 4.26
CA GLU A 517 -28.26 -4.94 4.30
C GLU A 517 -29.38 -4.50 5.25
N ILE A 518 -30.63 -4.73 4.87
CA ILE A 518 -31.79 -4.64 5.77
C ILE A 518 -32.71 -5.84 5.57
N THR A 519 -33.41 -6.25 6.63
CA THR A 519 -34.45 -7.28 6.56
C THR A 519 -35.82 -6.65 6.82
N TYR A 520 -36.78 -6.91 5.92
CA TYR A 520 -38.15 -6.43 6.04
C TYR A 520 -39.14 -7.48 5.51
N GLU A 521 -40.17 -7.80 6.30
CA GLU A 521 -41.22 -8.79 5.97
C GLU A 521 -40.68 -10.13 5.43
N GLY A 522 -39.66 -10.68 6.09
CA GLY A 522 -39.05 -11.95 5.69
C GLY A 522 -38.14 -11.86 4.46
N LYS A 523 -38.04 -10.70 3.81
CA LYS A 523 -37.14 -10.45 2.68
C LYS A 523 -35.91 -9.66 3.10
N LYS A 524 -34.76 -10.04 2.57
CA LYS A 524 -33.50 -9.30 2.72
C LYS A 524 -33.29 -8.39 1.51
N TRP A 525 -32.82 -7.18 1.76
CA TRP A 525 -32.52 -6.18 0.74
C TRP A 525 -31.09 -5.69 0.88
N LEU A 526 -30.41 -5.51 -0.25
CA LEU A 526 -29.06 -4.96 -0.31
C LEU A 526 -29.07 -3.60 -1.01
N TYR A 527 -28.47 -2.60 -0.38
CA TYR A 527 -28.17 -1.32 -1.02
C TYR A 527 -26.81 -1.44 -1.71
N VAL A 528 -26.87 -1.46 -3.03
CA VAL A 528 -25.70 -1.60 -3.89
C VAL A 528 -25.24 -0.22 -4.33
N LYS A 529 -23.92 -0.03 -4.38
CA LYS A 529 -23.27 1.10 -5.04
C LYS A 529 -22.29 0.54 -6.06
N SER A 530 -22.40 0.98 -7.31
CA SER A 530 -21.48 0.64 -8.38
C SER A 530 -21.20 1.86 -9.24
N TYR A 531 -20.07 1.81 -9.95
CA TYR A 531 -19.77 2.75 -11.02
C TYR A 531 -19.03 2.01 -12.14
N TYR A 532 -19.12 2.54 -13.35
CA TYR A 532 -18.34 2.08 -14.49
C TYR A 532 -18.16 3.22 -15.50
N TYR A 533 -17.21 3.06 -16.42
CA TYR A 533 -17.01 4.02 -17.50
C TYR A 533 -17.86 3.63 -18.73
N GLU A 534 -18.49 4.64 -19.35
CA GLU A 534 -19.21 4.55 -20.62
C GLU A 534 -18.75 5.73 -21.49
N GLY A 535 -17.80 5.45 -22.41
CA GLY A 535 -17.03 6.50 -23.09
C GLY A 535 -16.20 7.32 -22.08
N ASN A 536 -16.27 8.65 -22.17
CA ASN A 536 -15.58 9.58 -21.27
C ASN A 536 -16.39 9.94 -20.00
N LYS A 537 -17.57 9.31 -19.80
CA LYS A 537 -18.44 9.54 -18.63
C LYS A 537 -18.29 8.42 -17.62
N ILE A 538 -18.33 8.78 -16.33
CA ILE A 538 -18.52 7.81 -15.25
C ILE A 538 -20.03 7.64 -15.04
N ILE A 539 -20.52 6.42 -15.24
CA ILE A 539 -21.89 6.05 -14.89
C ILE A 539 -21.91 5.55 -13.45
N TYR A 540 -22.73 6.16 -12.62
CA TYR A 540 -22.98 5.73 -11.27
C TYR A 540 -24.35 5.06 -11.14
N ASN A 541 -24.41 3.98 -10.36
CA ASN A 541 -25.66 3.31 -10.02
C ASN A 541 -25.69 3.00 -8.53
N TYR A 542 -26.75 3.43 -7.87
CA TYR A 542 -27.00 3.07 -6.48
C TYR A 542 -28.48 2.82 -6.24
N GLY A 543 -28.76 1.85 -5.39
CA GLY A 543 -30.10 1.58 -4.94
C GLY A 543 -30.24 0.18 -4.37
N TRP A 544 -31.47 -0.12 -3.96
CA TRP A 544 -31.84 -1.38 -3.34
C TRP A 544 -32.18 -2.44 -4.37
N ILE A 545 -31.68 -3.64 -4.11
CA ILE A 545 -32.07 -4.89 -4.76
C ILE A 545 -32.53 -5.89 -3.71
N GLU A 546 -33.33 -6.87 -4.11
CA GLU A 546 -33.57 -8.04 -3.28
C GLU A 546 -32.23 -8.80 -3.13
N HIS A 547 -31.99 -9.35 -1.95
CA HIS A 547 -30.75 -10.07 -1.67
C HIS A 547 -30.62 -11.25 -2.66
N PRO A 548 -29.45 -11.45 -3.30
CA PRO A 548 -29.23 -12.53 -4.27
C PRO A 548 -29.37 -13.89 -3.60
N LYS A 549 -29.73 -14.92 -4.35
CA LYS A 549 -29.78 -16.29 -3.82
C LYS A 549 -28.37 -16.78 -3.50
N ASP A 550 -28.23 -17.73 -2.58
CA ASP A 550 -26.92 -18.22 -2.17
C ASP A 550 -26.17 -18.93 -3.32
N GLU A 551 -26.90 -19.49 -4.29
CA GLU A 551 -26.31 -20.08 -5.51
C GLU A 551 -25.75 -19.04 -6.49
N GLU A 552 -26.23 -17.78 -6.43
CA GLU A 552 -25.75 -16.67 -7.25
C GLU A 552 -24.45 -16.06 -6.69
N LEU A 553 -24.09 -16.41 -5.46
CA LEU A 553 -22.87 -15.95 -4.80
C LEU A 553 -21.66 -16.80 -5.21
N PHE A 554 -20.55 -16.16 -5.52
CA PHE A 554 -19.27 -16.79 -5.82
C PHE A 554 -18.12 -16.15 -5.02
N SER A 555 -16.98 -16.86 -4.93
CA SER A 555 -15.80 -16.36 -4.22
C SER A 555 -14.83 -15.63 -5.14
N ALA A 556 -13.87 -14.90 -4.55
CA ALA A 556 -12.78 -14.26 -5.29
C ALA A 556 -11.87 -15.26 -6.05
N HIS A 557 -12.01 -16.57 -5.80
CA HIS A 557 -11.24 -17.60 -6.50
C HIS A 557 -11.81 -17.91 -7.91
N CYS A 558 -13.04 -17.50 -8.21
CA CYS A 558 -13.58 -17.59 -9.56
C CYS A 558 -13.07 -16.43 -10.43
N TRP A 559 -11.79 -16.46 -10.81
CA TRP A 559 -11.14 -15.39 -11.57
C TRP A 559 -11.88 -15.10 -12.88
N ASN A 560 -12.46 -16.12 -13.52
CA ASN A 560 -13.32 -15.96 -14.69
C ASN A 560 -14.48 -14.97 -14.48
N LYS A 561 -15.09 -14.95 -13.29
CA LYS A 561 -16.16 -14.00 -12.94
C LYS A 561 -15.67 -12.56 -12.79
N PHE A 562 -14.38 -12.37 -12.61
CA PHE A 562 -13.74 -11.06 -12.63
C PHE A 562 -13.24 -10.67 -14.01
N GLY A 563 -13.51 -11.48 -15.06
CA GLY A 563 -13.14 -11.22 -16.45
C GLY A 563 -11.85 -11.91 -16.90
N PHE A 564 -11.22 -12.75 -16.07
CA PHE A 564 -10.02 -13.47 -16.48
C PHE A 564 -10.34 -14.58 -17.47
N SER A 565 -9.53 -14.72 -18.52
CA SER A 565 -9.71 -15.76 -19.53
C SER A 565 -8.39 -16.33 -20.01
N CYS A 566 -8.33 -17.65 -20.12
CA CYS A 566 -7.17 -18.34 -20.70
C CYS A 566 -7.10 -18.07 -22.21
N GLN A 567 -5.91 -17.77 -22.70
CA GLN A 567 -5.59 -17.60 -24.11
C GLN A 567 -4.39 -18.46 -24.46
N ASP A 568 -4.44 -19.20 -25.56
CA ASP A 568 -3.24 -19.72 -26.19
C ASP A 568 -2.68 -18.59 -27.06
N ALA A 569 -1.49 -18.11 -26.73
CA ALA A 569 -0.87 -17.00 -27.43
C ALA A 569 0.15 -17.50 -28.47
N GLU A 570 0.13 -18.78 -28.82
CA GLU A 570 1.08 -19.38 -29.77
C GLU A 570 2.54 -19.26 -29.26
N ASP A 571 3.54 -19.58 -30.07
CA ASP A 571 4.98 -19.57 -29.68
C ASP A 571 5.82 -18.66 -30.58
N HIS A 572 5.23 -17.53 -30.98
CA HIS A 572 5.88 -16.56 -31.87
C HIS A 572 6.52 -15.42 -31.09
N ARG A 573 7.84 -15.23 -31.27
CA ARG A 573 8.52 -14.02 -30.76
C ARG A 573 8.00 -12.76 -31.44
N ILE A 574 7.98 -12.76 -32.77
CA ILE A 574 7.32 -11.78 -33.63
C ILE A 574 6.17 -12.50 -34.31
N TYR A 575 4.95 -12.04 -34.10
CA TYR A 575 3.79 -12.71 -34.64
C TYR A 575 3.64 -12.52 -36.15
N PRO A 576 3.26 -13.59 -36.90
CA PRO A 576 2.94 -13.48 -38.32
C PRO A 576 1.73 -12.58 -38.58
N ILE A 577 1.87 -11.65 -39.54
CA ILE A 577 0.78 -10.84 -40.08
C ILE A 577 0.86 -10.85 -41.59
N LYS A 578 -0.24 -11.22 -42.26
CA LYS A 578 -0.31 -11.31 -43.71
C LYS A 578 0.13 -9.99 -44.35
N GLY A 579 1.22 -10.04 -45.12
CA GLY A 579 1.77 -8.88 -45.84
C GLY A 579 2.77 -8.03 -45.06
N VAL A 580 3.04 -8.36 -43.79
CA VAL A 580 4.10 -7.74 -42.98
C VAL A 580 5.27 -8.72 -42.86
N ASN A 581 6.52 -8.24 -42.97
CA ASN A 581 7.73 -9.07 -42.84
C ASN A 581 7.70 -10.39 -43.66
N HIS A 582 7.10 -10.35 -44.86
CA HIS A 582 6.95 -11.50 -45.78
C HIS A 582 6.10 -12.68 -45.28
N TYR A 583 5.30 -12.50 -44.23
CA TYR A 583 4.38 -13.55 -43.78
C TYR A 583 3.20 -13.74 -44.74
N SER A 584 2.92 -15.01 -45.09
CA SER A 584 1.82 -15.42 -45.98
C SER A 584 0.45 -15.46 -45.28
N GLY A 585 0.44 -15.52 -43.95
CA GLY A 585 -0.75 -15.61 -43.10
C GLY A 585 -0.64 -14.76 -41.84
N THR A 586 -1.75 -14.66 -41.10
CA THR A 586 -1.83 -13.95 -39.82
C THR A 586 -2.11 -14.94 -38.71
N SER A 587 -1.36 -14.86 -37.60
CA SER A 587 -1.58 -15.71 -36.42
C SER A 587 -3.00 -15.56 -35.86
N GLU A 588 -3.55 -16.63 -35.28
CA GLU A 588 -4.90 -16.60 -34.70
C GLU A 588 -4.98 -15.64 -33.51
N PHE A 589 -3.94 -15.64 -32.67
CA PHE A 589 -3.83 -14.72 -31.55
C PHE A 589 -3.80 -13.27 -32.04
N ILE A 590 -3.04 -12.95 -33.10
CA ILE A 590 -3.01 -11.60 -33.67
C ILE A 590 -4.34 -11.19 -34.28
N ASN A 591 -5.04 -12.07 -35.01
CA ASN A 591 -6.38 -11.73 -35.53
C ASN A 591 -7.32 -11.25 -34.41
N LYS A 592 -7.25 -11.91 -33.25
CA LYS A 592 -7.99 -11.49 -32.06
C LYS A 592 -7.51 -10.14 -31.53
N MET A 593 -6.21 -9.91 -31.48
CA MET A 593 -5.65 -8.66 -30.97
C MET A 593 -5.93 -7.47 -31.90
N ILE A 594 -5.85 -7.66 -33.22
CA ILE A 594 -6.28 -6.69 -34.24
C ILE A 594 -7.74 -6.31 -34.00
N SER A 595 -8.65 -7.28 -33.80
CA SER A 595 -10.07 -6.99 -33.55
C SER A 595 -10.36 -6.14 -32.30
N LEU A 596 -9.41 -6.08 -31.36
CA LEU A 596 -9.51 -5.28 -30.14
C LEU A 596 -8.80 -3.92 -30.24
N LEU A 597 -7.75 -3.84 -31.07
CA LEU A 597 -6.77 -2.77 -31.04
C LEU A 597 -6.79 -1.87 -32.27
N ASP A 598 -6.97 -2.44 -33.45
CA ASP A 598 -6.91 -1.75 -34.75
C ASP A 598 -8.09 -0.77 -34.90
N GLU A 599 -7.78 0.53 -35.01
CA GLU A 599 -8.77 1.60 -35.15
C GLU A 599 -8.94 2.04 -36.60
N ASN A 600 -7.88 1.99 -37.39
CA ASN A 600 -7.87 2.51 -38.76
C ASN A 600 -8.25 1.44 -39.81
N GLY A 601 -8.34 0.16 -39.41
CA GLY A 601 -8.73 -0.98 -40.24
C GLY A 601 -7.62 -1.48 -41.17
N ASP A 602 -6.37 -1.06 -40.97
CA ASP A 602 -5.22 -1.43 -41.79
C ASP A 602 -4.65 -2.82 -41.43
N ARG A 603 -5.17 -3.44 -40.36
CA ARG A 603 -4.78 -4.76 -39.83
C ARG A 603 -3.37 -4.77 -39.23
N ILE A 604 -2.81 -3.61 -38.90
CA ILE A 604 -1.49 -3.43 -38.31
C ILE A 604 -1.66 -2.66 -37.00
N ILE A 605 -1.47 -3.35 -35.88
CA ILE A 605 -1.43 -2.72 -34.55
C ILE A 605 -0.19 -1.81 -34.42
N ASP A 606 -0.36 -0.50 -34.62
CA ASP A 606 0.73 0.46 -34.45
C ASP A 606 0.86 0.96 -32.99
N ASN A 607 1.92 1.70 -32.70
CA ASN A 607 2.17 2.21 -31.35
C ASN A 607 1.15 3.24 -30.88
N LYS A 608 0.57 3.99 -31.81
CA LYS A 608 -0.45 5.01 -31.51
C LYS A 608 -1.75 4.33 -31.13
N GLU A 609 -2.16 3.29 -31.85
CA GLU A 609 -3.33 2.46 -31.57
C GLU A 609 -3.17 1.69 -30.27
N LEU A 610 -2.05 0.99 -30.10
CA LEU A 610 -1.70 0.30 -28.85
C LEU A 610 -1.79 1.30 -27.69
N ARG A 611 -1.17 2.47 -27.83
CA ARG A 611 -1.22 3.52 -26.82
C ARG A 611 -2.63 4.02 -26.53
N ALA A 612 -3.44 4.30 -27.54
CA ALA A 612 -4.80 4.78 -27.38
C ALA A 612 -5.67 3.75 -26.63
N LYS A 613 -5.55 2.48 -27.00
CA LYS A 613 -6.36 1.38 -26.46
C LYS A 613 -5.95 0.98 -25.05
N TYR A 614 -4.66 0.93 -24.73
CA TYR A 614 -4.23 0.70 -23.35
C TYR A 614 -4.64 1.83 -22.41
N ASN A 615 -4.74 3.07 -22.92
CA ASN A 615 -5.25 4.20 -22.14
C ASN A 615 -6.78 4.21 -22.02
N SER A 616 -7.49 3.30 -22.71
CA SER A 616 -8.94 3.13 -22.61
C SER A 616 -9.29 2.15 -21.49
N PRO A 617 -10.08 2.55 -20.48
CA PRO A 617 -10.47 1.66 -19.37
C PRO A 617 -11.14 0.35 -19.83
N GLY A 618 -11.91 0.40 -20.91
CA GLY A 618 -12.62 -0.77 -21.45
C GLY A 618 -11.68 -1.79 -22.06
N THR A 619 -10.76 -1.35 -22.91
CA THR A 619 -9.81 -2.24 -23.58
C THR A 619 -8.73 -2.72 -22.61
N TYR A 620 -8.19 -1.86 -21.74
CA TYR A 620 -7.27 -2.28 -20.67
C TYR A 620 -7.88 -3.38 -19.79
N HIS A 621 -9.16 -3.28 -19.44
CA HIS A 621 -9.85 -4.31 -18.66
C HIS A 621 -9.86 -5.69 -19.34
N ILE A 622 -9.96 -5.73 -20.67
CA ILE A 622 -9.93 -6.98 -21.44
C ILE A 622 -8.50 -7.53 -21.48
N LEU A 623 -7.54 -6.69 -21.86
CA LEU A 623 -6.13 -7.09 -22.05
C LEU A 623 -5.47 -7.54 -20.74
N SER A 624 -5.61 -6.75 -19.68
CA SER A 624 -5.00 -7.04 -18.37
C SER A 624 -5.54 -8.32 -17.70
N LYS A 625 -6.62 -8.91 -18.23
CA LYS A 625 -7.24 -10.12 -17.70
C LYS A 625 -7.12 -11.33 -18.64
N MET A 626 -6.36 -11.18 -19.72
CA MET A 626 -5.90 -12.35 -20.46
C MET A 626 -4.89 -13.11 -19.58
N VAL A 627 -4.99 -14.43 -19.59
CA VAL A 627 -4.02 -15.34 -18.99
C VAL A 627 -3.44 -16.15 -20.14
N CYS A 628 -2.29 -15.70 -20.64
CA CYS A 628 -1.76 -16.14 -21.94
C CYS A 628 -0.72 -17.24 -21.75
N LYS A 629 -0.86 -18.35 -22.45
CA LYS A 629 0.18 -19.38 -22.55
C LYS A 629 1.14 -18.98 -23.66
N HIS A 630 2.43 -18.88 -23.35
CA HIS A 630 3.45 -18.51 -24.32
C HIS A 630 4.85 -19.03 -23.89
N GLN A 631 5.77 -19.11 -24.85
CA GLN A 631 7.19 -19.26 -24.56
C GLN A 631 7.76 -18.00 -23.86
N SER A 632 8.68 -18.17 -22.93
CA SER A 632 9.37 -17.06 -22.27
C SER A 632 10.14 -16.23 -23.28
N GLU A 633 9.92 -14.91 -23.27
CA GLU A 633 10.64 -13.96 -24.14
C GLU A 633 12.16 -14.08 -23.95
N TRP A 634 12.62 -14.43 -22.74
CA TRP A 634 14.04 -14.55 -22.40
C TRP A 634 14.70 -15.85 -22.89
N SER A 635 13.93 -16.78 -23.44
CA SER A 635 14.40 -18.13 -23.80
C SER A 635 14.78 -18.32 -25.26
N TYR A 636 14.57 -17.31 -26.11
CA TYR A 636 14.94 -17.38 -27.53
C TYR A 636 16.46 -17.37 -27.73
N SER A 637 16.93 -18.10 -28.74
CA SER A 637 18.34 -18.09 -29.12
C SER A 637 18.74 -16.81 -29.86
N CYS A 638 20.04 -16.51 -29.90
CA CYS A 638 20.54 -15.33 -30.61
C CYS A 638 20.26 -15.44 -32.12
N GLU A 639 20.37 -16.65 -32.68
CA GLU A 639 20.09 -16.93 -34.09
C GLU A 639 18.65 -16.56 -34.44
N ARG A 640 17.68 -16.99 -33.63
CA ARG A 640 16.27 -16.65 -33.84
C ARG A 640 16.02 -15.15 -33.73
N ILE A 641 16.65 -14.49 -32.75
CA ILE A 641 16.51 -13.05 -32.55
C ILE A 641 17.08 -12.26 -33.74
N LYS A 642 18.24 -12.67 -34.27
CA LYS A 642 18.87 -12.07 -35.45
C LYS A 642 18.03 -12.29 -36.71
N GLU A 643 17.48 -13.50 -36.91
CA GLU A 643 16.60 -13.82 -38.04
C GLU A 643 15.37 -12.89 -38.06
N ASP A 644 14.66 -12.83 -36.93
CA ASP A 644 13.51 -11.95 -36.74
C ASP A 644 13.87 -10.47 -36.95
N ALA A 645 15.02 -10.02 -36.42
CA ALA A 645 15.49 -8.64 -36.56
C ALA A 645 15.87 -8.30 -38.00
N LYS A 646 16.49 -9.24 -38.73
CA LYS A 646 16.84 -9.08 -40.14
C LYS A 646 15.58 -8.91 -40.99
N ALA A 647 14.61 -9.80 -40.82
CA ALA A 647 13.32 -9.71 -41.52
C ALA A 647 12.63 -8.37 -41.25
N TYR A 648 12.67 -7.88 -40.00
CA TYR A 648 12.17 -6.56 -39.63
C TYR A 648 12.92 -5.42 -40.36
N PHE A 649 14.25 -5.44 -40.37
CA PHE A 649 15.03 -4.37 -41.01
C PHE A 649 14.85 -4.33 -42.53
N GLU A 650 14.79 -5.49 -43.18
CA GLU A 650 14.54 -5.59 -44.63
C GLU A 650 13.16 -5.03 -44.99
N TYR A 651 12.14 -5.33 -44.20
CA TYR A 651 10.79 -4.81 -44.42
C TYR A 651 10.67 -3.30 -44.21
N HIS A 652 11.21 -2.77 -43.10
CA HIS A 652 11.06 -1.34 -42.76
C HIS A 652 12.05 -0.43 -43.49
N TYR A 653 13.17 -0.97 -43.95
CA TYR A 653 14.21 -0.22 -44.65
C TYR A 653 14.58 -0.93 -45.96
N PRO A 654 13.65 -1.07 -46.93
CA PRO A 654 13.88 -1.85 -48.16
C PRO A 654 14.95 -1.25 -49.08
N LYS A 655 15.40 -0.02 -48.79
CA LYS A 655 16.48 0.67 -49.51
C LYS A 655 17.80 0.73 -48.72
N ALA A 656 17.83 0.18 -47.51
CA ALA A 656 19.06 0.13 -46.72
C ALA A 656 20.09 -0.79 -47.39
N LYS A 657 21.35 -0.43 -47.29
CA LYS A 657 22.45 -1.28 -47.79
C LYS A 657 22.66 -2.44 -46.83
N ASP A 658 23.13 -3.58 -47.34
CA ASP A 658 23.43 -4.77 -46.51
C ASP A 658 24.36 -4.43 -45.33
N ALA A 659 25.37 -3.58 -45.56
CA ALA A 659 26.28 -3.12 -44.51
C ALA A 659 25.59 -2.30 -43.39
N GLU A 660 24.46 -1.64 -43.67
CA GLU A 660 23.66 -0.93 -42.66
C GLU A 660 22.78 -1.90 -41.88
N ILE A 661 22.25 -2.95 -42.53
CA ILE A 661 21.52 -4.03 -41.89
C ILE A 661 22.45 -4.79 -40.94
N GLU A 662 23.65 -5.15 -41.40
CA GLU A 662 24.64 -5.87 -40.59
C GLU A 662 25.02 -5.10 -39.31
N LYS A 663 25.25 -3.78 -39.40
CA LYS A 663 25.48 -2.94 -38.21
C LYS A 663 24.33 -2.97 -37.20
N LYS A 664 23.09 -3.05 -37.67
CA LYS A 664 21.92 -3.17 -36.78
C LYS A 664 21.81 -4.57 -36.17
N LEU A 665 22.23 -5.60 -36.89
CA LEU A 665 22.31 -6.97 -36.37
C LEU A 665 23.43 -7.09 -35.31
N GLU A 666 24.60 -6.48 -35.52
CA GLU A 666 25.67 -6.38 -34.52
C GLU A 666 25.18 -5.67 -33.24
N PHE A 667 24.44 -4.57 -33.37
CA PHE A 667 23.82 -3.90 -32.23
C PHE A 667 22.81 -4.82 -31.51
N THR A 668 22.00 -5.56 -32.27
CA THR A 668 21.02 -6.52 -31.74
C THR A 668 21.72 -7.62 -30.94
N GLU A 669 22.84 -8.14 -31.43
CA GLU A 669 23.67 -9.13 -30.74
C GLU A 669 24.26 -8.59 -29.43
N LYS A 670 24.79 -7.37 -29.43
CA LYS A 670 25.28 -6.72 -28.20
C LYS A 670 24.18 -6.57 -27.14
N VAL A 671 22.97 -6.21 -27.57
CA VAL A 671 21.79 -6.16 -26.68
C VAL A 671 21.44 -7.55 -26.18
N PHE A 672 21.45 -8.57 -27.04
CA PHE A 672 21.21 -9.97 -26.67
C PHE A 672 22.19 -10.43 -25.58
N ASP A 673 23.49 -10.23 -25.78
CA ASP A 673 24.53 -10.65 -24.86
C ASP A 673 24.37 -10.00 -23.48
N ALA A 674 24.02 -8.71 -23.47
CA ALA A 674 23.79 -7.96 -22.25
C ALA A 674 22.53 -8.43 -21.49
N THR A 675 21.47 -8.85 -22.19
CA THR A 675 20.12 -8.99 -21.61
C THR A 675 19.54 -10.40 -21.58
N TYR A 676 19.81 -11.30 -22.54
CA TYR A 676 19.15 -12.63 -22.63
C TYR A 676 20.00 -13.76 -22.03
N THR A 677 21.32 -13.62 -22.03
CA THR A 677 22.28 -14.66 -21.59
C THR A 677 22.12 -15.14 -20.14
N PHE A 678 21.31 -14.46 -19.32
CA PHE A 678 21.00 -14.94 -17.98
C PHE A 678 20.13 -16.19 -17.98
N TRP A 679 19.28 -16.38 -18.99
CA TRP A 679 18.30 -17.45 -19.01
C TRP A 679 18.95 -18.83 -19.06
N GLU A 680 19.95 -19.01 -19.94
CA GLU A 680 20.76 -20.24 -19.97
C GLU A 680 21.45 -20.51 -18.63
N LYS A 681 22.14 -19.49 -18.08
CA LYS A 681 22.81 -19.59 -16.77
C LYS A 681 21.82 -19.93 -15.64
N LEU A 682 20.59 -19.42 -15.73
CA LEU A 682 19.53 -19.67 -14.76
C LEU A 682 19.06 -21.14 -14.83
N LYS A 683 18.78 -21.65 -16.04
CA LYS A 683 18.37 -23.05 -16.26
C LYS A 683 19.39 -24.05 -15.69
N ASP A 684 20.67 -23.76 -15.82
CA ASP A 684 21.72 -24.64 -15.33
C ASP A 684 21.83 -24.65 -13.80
N LYS A 685 21.73 -23.46 -13.19
CA LYS A 685 21.93 -23.26 -11.74
C LYS A 685 20.69 -23.56 -10.89
N LEU A 686 19.48 -23.45 -11.43
CA LEU A 686 18.26 -23.80 -10.70
C LEU A 686 18.23 -25.29 -10.34
N SER A 687 17.45 -25.65 -9.33
CA SER A 687 17.35 -27.02 -8.82
C SER A 687 15.89 -27.47 -8.65
N GLY A 688 15.67 -28.78 -8.50
CA GLY A 688 14.35 -29.36 -8.32
C GLY A 688 13.40 -29.06 -9.47
N GLN A 689 12.11 -28.87 -9.15
CA GLN A 689 11.07 -28.57 -10.14
C GLN A 689 11.32 -27.28 -10.94
N ASP A 690 11.96 -26.28 -10.30
CA ASP A 690 12.23 -24.99 -10.95
C ASP A 690 13.14 -25.19 -12.17
N LYS A 691 14.12 -26.10 -12.10
CA LYS A 691 14.98 -26.45 -13.24
C LYS A 691 14.18 -27.00 -14.41
N THR A 692 13.22 -27.87 -14.14
CA THR A 692 12.38 -28.49 -15.18
C THR A 692 11.51 -27.45 -15.87
N PHE A 693 10.80 -26.61 -15.10
CA PHE A 693 9.93 -25.60 -15.67
C PHE A 693 10.68 -24.58 -16.54
N PHE A 694 11.86 -24.13 -16.10
CA PHE A 694 12.67 -23.19 -16.87
C PHE A 694 13.34 -23.83 -18.10
N LYS A 695 13.56 -25.15 -18.10
CA LYS A 695 13.99 -25.90 -19.29
C LYS A 695 12.89 -26.01 -20.34
N GLU A 696 11.65 -26.25 -19.93
CA GLU A 696 10.50 -26.24 -20.85
C GLU A 696 10.28 -24.86 -21.47
N GLY A 697 10.45 -23.80 -20.67
CA GLY A 697 10.44 -22.43 -21.17
C GLY A 697 9.06 -21.90 -21.59
N VAL A 698 7.99 -22.66 -21.37
CA VAL A 698 6.61 -22.26 -21.70
C VAL A 698 5.80 -22.05 -20.41
N PHE A 699 5.13 -20.91 -20.30
CA PHE A 699 4.41 -20.53 -19.09
C PHE A 699 3.05 -19.89 -19.41
N TRP A 700 2.21 -19.81 -18.39
CA TRP A 700 1.03 -18.95 -18.36
C TRP A 700 1.38 -17.63 -17.70
N TYR A 701 1.12 -16.53 -18.39
CA TYR A 701 1.43 -15.17 -17.97
C TYR A 701 0.19 -14.42 -17.52
N PHE A 702 0.37 -13.54 -16.54
CA PHE A 702 -0.63 -12.61 -16.03
C PHE A 702 -0.11 -11.19 -16.15
N GLU A 703 -1.01 -10.24 -16.42
CA GLU A 703 -0.70 -8.84 -16.18
C GLU A 703 -0.46 -8.62 -14.67
N PRO A 704 0.70 -8.08 -14.25
CA PRO A 704 1.09 -8.06 -12.84
C PRO A 704 0.17 -7.25 -11.92
N PHE A 705 -0.37 -6.12 -12.35
CA PHE A 705 -1.24 -5.26 -11.53
C PHE A 705 -2.64 -5.83 -11.37
N ALA A 706 -3.21 -6.44 -12.42
CA ALA A 706 -4.46 -7.16 -12.40
C ALA A 706 -4.35 -8.40 -11.53
N TRP A 707 -3.24 -9.14 -11.61
CA TRP A 707 -2.94 -10.25 -10.73
C TRP A 707 -2.91 -9.81 -9.25
N VAL A 708 -2.17 -8.74 -8.91
CA VAL A 708 -2.11 -8.21 -7.53
C VAL A 708 -3.51 -7.80 -7.06
N THR A 709 -4.25 -7.09 -7.92
CA THR A 709 -5.60 -6.60 -7.61
C THR A 709 -6.57 -7.76 -7.34
N GLN A 710 -6.47 -8.86 -8.09
CA GLN A 710 -7.29 -10.04 -7.87
C GLN A 710 -6.86 -10.81 -6.62
N MET A 711 -5.56 -11.00 -6.40
CA MET A 711 -5.04 -11.65 -5.21
C MET A 711 -5.37 -10.89 -3.93
N MET A 712 -5.45 -9.55 -3.97
CA MET A 712 -5.96 -8.78 -2.84
C MET A 712 -7.41 -9.17 -2.51
N LYS A 713 -8.29 -9.38 -3.50
CA LYS A 713 -9.67 -9.84 -3.22
C LYS A 713 -9.72 -11.24 -2.62
N VAL A 714 -8.79 -12.10 -3.03
CA VAL A 714 -8.61 -13.46 -2.54
C VAL A 714 -8.11 -13.49 -1.08
N PHE A 715 -7.13 -12.66 -0.73
CA PHE A 715 -6.47 -12.70 0.59
C PHE A 715 -7.00 -11.70 1.62
N ASP A 716 -7.73 -10.66 1.23
CA ASP A 716 -8.34 -9.65 2.13
C ASP A 716 -9.63 -10.20 2.80
N VAL A 717 -9.44 -11.29 3.56
CA VAL A 717 -10.48 -12.07 4.26
C VAL A 717 -10.56 -11.71 5.76
N TYR A 718 -9.53 -11.06 6.31
CA TYR A 718 -9.51 -10.57 7.70
C TYR A 718 -9.88 -9.08 7.74
N PRO A 719 -10.61 -8.61 8.76
CA PRO A 719 -10.71 -7.18 9.00
C PRO A 719 -9.30 -6.60 9.26
N PRO A 720 -9.02 -5.35 8.84
CA PRO A 720 -7.67 -4.80 8.82
C PRO A 720 -6.92 -4.86 10.17
N TRP A 721 -7.63 -4.66 11.29
CA TRP A 721 -7.02 -4.74 12.63
C TRP A 721 -6.69 -6.16 13.07
N LEU A 722 -7.47 -7.17 12.66
CA LEU A 722 -7.16 -8.58 12.95
C LEU A 722 -5.91 -9.01 12.16
N ARG A 723 -5.77 -8.54 10.90
CA ARG A 723 -4.55 -8.75 10.12
C ARG A 723 -3.33 -8.19 10.85
N ILE A 724 -3.40 -6.94 11.33
CA ILE A 724 -2.32 -6.29 12.09
C ILE A 724 -2.01 -7.06 13.38
N ALA A 725 -3.03 -7.52 14.10
CA ALA A 725 -2.84 -8.32 15.32
C ALA A 725 -2.07 -9.63 15.02
N ILE A 726 -2.42 -10.33 13.95
CA ILE A 726 -1.74 -11.56 13.50
C ILE A 726 -0.29 -11.27 13.05
N GLU A 727 -0.04 -10.12 12.43
CA GLU A 727 1.33 -9.70 12.08
C GLU A 727 2.19 -9.48 13.33
N LYS A 728 1.67 -8.78 14.33
CA LYS A 728 2.36 -8.56 15.61
C LYS A 728 2.56 -9.84 16.40
N LEU A 729 1.60 -10.76 16.35
CA LEU A 729 1.72 -12.09 16.93
C LEU A 729 2.92 -12.86 16.36
N LYS A 730 3.07 -12.88 15.03
CA LYS A 730 4.19 -13.55 14.36
C LYS A 730 5.54 -12.94 14.75
N MET A 731 5.60 -11.63 14.98
CA MET A 731 6.80 -10.95 15.47
C MET A 731 7.14 -11.39 16.90
N ALA A 732 6.13 -11.52 17.77
CA ALA A 732 6.31 -11.87 19.17
C ALA A 732 6.76 -13.32 19.38
N LYS A 733 6.48 -14.24 18.45
CA LYS A 733 6.87 -15.67 18.52
C LYS A 733 6.52 -16.36 19.85
N GLY A 734 5.47 -15.90 20.53
CA GLY A 734 5.05 -16.43 21.83
C GLY A 734 5.95 -16.04 23.01
N ALA A 735 6.82 -15.04 22.85
CA ALA A 735 7.69 -14.55 23.89
C ALA A 735 6.91 -13.87 25.03
N HIS A 736 7.44 -13.98 26.26
CA HIS A 736 6.88 -13.34 27.45
C HIS A 736 6.95 -11.82 27.35
N GLU A 737 6.03 -11.07 27.94
CA GLU A 737 5.98 -9.60 27.84
C GLU A 737 7.17 -8.87 28.47
N SER A 738 7.91 -9.53 29.38
CA SER A 738 9.19 -9.08 29.93
C SER A 738 10.40 -9.36 29.01
N SER A 739 10.20 -10.12 27.93
CA SER A 739 11.25 -10.46 26.97
C SER A 739 11.61 -9.26 26.09
N LYS A 740 12.85 -9.21 25.60
CA LYS A 740 13.31 -8.12 24.71
C LYS A 740 12.54 -8.10 23.38
N GLU A 741 11.97 -9.23 22.98
CA GLU A 741 11.24 -9.43 21.75
C GLU A 741 9.84 -8.80 21.79
N LEU A 742 9.15 -8.85 22.93
CA LEU A 742 7.78 -8.36 23.07
C LEU A 742 7.68 -7.05 23.87
N PHE A 743 8.55 -6.84 24.85
CA PHE A 743 8.49 -5.69 25.76
C PHE A 743 8.42 -4.33 25.04
N PRO A 744 9.25 -4.04 24.00
CA PRO A 744 9.20 -2.74 23.33
C PRO A 744 7.84 -2.46 22.68
N PHE A 745 7.24 -3.48 22.06
CA PHE A 745 5.95 -3.34 21.40
C PHE A 745 4.80 -3.23 22.41
N ALA A 746 4.82 -4.03 23.47
CA ALA A 746 3.82 -3.92 24.54
C ALA A 746 3.91 -2.55 25.23
N LYS A 747 5.13 -2.03 25.43
CA LYS A 747 5.37 -0.68 25.97
C LYS A 747 4.85 0.41 25.02
N GLU A 748 5.06 0.25 23.72
CA GLU A 748 4.53 1.16 22.70
C GLU A 748 2.99 1.24 22.76
N CYS A 749 2.32 0.08 22.89
CA CYS A 749 0.87 0.03 23.03
C CYS A 749 0.40 0.83 24.27
N LEU A 750 1.07 0.65 25.41
CA LEU A 750 0.78 1.38 26.66
C LEU A 750 1.00 2.89 26.49
N LEU A 751 2.12 3.32 25.91
CA LEU A 751 2.44 4.74 25.69
C LEU A 751 1.45 5.42 24.74
N PHE A 752 1.08 4.74 23.64
CA PHE A 752 0.03 5.17 22.72
C PHE A 752 -1.31 5.38 23.45
N SER A 753 -1.58 4.51 24.41
CA SER A 753 -2.81 4.52 25.19
C SER A 753 -2.76 5.50 26.36
N GLY A 754 -1.59 6.06 26.69
CA GLY A 754 -1.40 7.05 27.75
C GLY A 754 -0.93 6.51 29.09
N SER A 755 -0.38 5.29 29.13
CA SER A 755 0.26 4.71 30.31
C SER A 755 1.78 4.70 30.16
N ASN A 756 2.48 5.15 31.20
CA ASN A 756 3.94 5.09 31.30
C ASN A 756 4.44 3.86 32.06
N HIS A 757 3.54 2.96 32.51
CA HIS A 757 3.91 1.72 33.20
C HIS A 757 4.59 0.72 32.27
N ASN A 758 5.33 -0.23 32.84
CA ASN A 758 5.98 -1.28 32.05
C ASN A 758 5.01 -2.45 31.83
N PRO A 759 5.08 -3.14 30.69
CA PRO A 759 4.21 -4.29 30.40
C PRO A 759 4.27 -5.42 31.42
N ASP A 760 5.41 -5.60 32.09
CA ASP A 760 5.66 -6.63 33.12
C ASP A 760 5.30 -6.18 34.54
N ASP A 761 4.69 -4.99 34.69
CA ASP A 761 4.11 -4.55 35.95
C ASP A 761 2.79 -5.31 36.20
N ASN A 762 2.80 -6.19 37.21
CA ASN A 762 1.66 -7.03 37.57
C ASN A 762 0.42 -6.25 38.06
N VAL A 763 0.54 -4.94 38.31
CA VAL A 763 -0.54 -4.09 38.84
C VAL A 763 -1.06 -3.13 37.77
N ASN A 764 -0.17 -2.44 37.05
CA ASN A 764 -0.53 -1.38 36.10
C ASN A 764 -0.04 -1.61 34.66
N GLY A 765 0.63 -2.74 34.42
CA GLY A 765 1.23 -3.11 33.14
C GLY A 765 0.27 -3.77 32.16
N GLN A 766 -0.99 -4.02 32.54
CA GLN A 766 -1.92 -4.77 31.69
C GLN A 766 -2.21 -4.00 30.39
N TRP A 767 -1.83 -4.60 29.26
CA TRP A 767 -1.83 -3.92 27.96
C TRP A 767 -2.81 -4.51 26.95
N CYS A 768 -3.75 -5.38 27.37
CA CYS A 768 -4.76 -5.98 26.49
C CYS A 768 -5.62 -4.95 25.74
N ALA A 769 -6.18 -3.97 26.45
CA ALA A 769 -6.97 -2.89 25.86
C ALA A 769 -6.12 -1.91 25.06
N ALA A 770 -4.88 -1.68 25.52
CA ALA A 770 -3.91 -0.84 24.84
C ALA A 770 -3.52 -1.42 23.48
N PHE A 771 -3.32 -2.74 23.41
CA PHE A 771 -3.06 -3.48 22.19
C PHE A 771 -4.23 -3.41 21.20
N VAL A 772 -5.46 -3.62 21.67
CA VAL A 772 -6.67 -3.50 20.83
C VAL A 772 -6.80 -2.08 20.28
N SER A 773 -6.63 -1.06 21.12
CA SER A 773 -6.64 0.35 20.70
C SER A 773 -5.55 0.64 19.66
N TRP A 774 -4.33 0.14 19.88
CA TRP A 774 -3.22 0.35 18.96
C TRP A 774 -3.50 -0.31 17.60
N CYS A 775 -3.98 -1.56 17.57
CA CYS A 775 -4.31 -2.27 16.34
C CYS A 775 -5.45 -1.59 15.56
N LEU A 776 -6.49 -1.11 16.24
CA LEU A 776 -7.57 -0.35 15.63
C LEU A 776 -7.07 0.96 15.02
N ASN A 777 -6.23 1.71 15.75
CA ASN A 777 -5.64 2.94 15.24
C ASN A 777 -4.73 2.69 14.03
N ALA A 778 -3.88 1.67 14.08
CA ALA A 778 -3.01 1.27 12.97
C ALA A 778 -3.83 0.80 11.75
N ALA A 779 -5.05 0.29 11.96
CA ALA A 779 -6.03 -0.04 10.94
C ALA A 779 -6.90 1.14 10.49
N ASN A 780 -6.53 2.38 10.88
CA ASN A 780 -7.26 3.61 10.58
C ASN A 780 -8.73 3.59 11.06
N GLN A 781 -9.01 2.87 12.14
CA GLN A 781 -10.31 2.90 12.83
C GLN A 781 -10.29 3.95 13.93
N LYS A 782 -11.46 4.54 14.23
CA LYS A 782 -11.58 5.45 15.38
C LYS A 782 -11.33 4.69 16.68
N VAL A 783 -10.63 5.36 17.58
CA VAL A 783 -10.31 4.87 18.93
C VAL A 783 -10.66 5.93 19.97
N GLY A 784 -10.84 5.51 21.22
CA GLY A 784 -11.15 6.42 22.32
C GLY A 784 -10.06 7.48 22.54
N LYS A 785 -10.33 8.46 23.39
CA LYS A 785 -9.35 9.46 23.82
C LYS A 785 -8.18 8.79 24.55
N LYS A 786 -6.99 9.36 24.43
CA LYS A 786 -5.80 8.89 25.15
C LYS A 786 -6.09 8.88 26.65
N GLY A 787 -5.69 7.81 27.36
CA GLY A 787 -5.98 7.56 28.76
C GLY A 787 -6.95 6.39 28.97
N GLY A 788 -7.83 6.50 29.97
CA GLY A 788 -8.69 5.42 30.45
C GLY A 788 -9.61 4.78 29.40
N GLN A 789 -9.95 5.49 28.31
CA GLN A 789 -10.74 4.95 27.20
C GLN A 789 -9.97 3.97 26.31
N ARG A 790 -8.63 4.05 26.27
CA ARG A 790 -7.76 3.11 25.54
C ARG A 790 -7.17 2.03 26.45
N LEU A 791 -7.08 2.29 27.75
CA LEU A 791 -6.40 1.43 28.73
C LEU A 791 -7.32 0.43 29.43
N ARG A 792 -8.64 0.69 29.51
CA ARG A 792 -9.57 -0.17 30.27
C ARG A 792 -10.43 -1.00 29.33
N SER A 793 -10.41 -2.32 29.49
CA SER A 793 -11.22 -3.26 28.69
C SER A 793 -12.71 -2.90 28.72
N GLN A 794 -13.25 -2.55 29.89
CA GLN A 794 -14.66 -2.22 30.06
C GLN A 794 -15.05 -0.86 29.46
N ALA A 795 -14.10 0.04 29.21
CA ALA A 795 -14.38 1.33 28.57
C ALA A 795 -14.87 1.17 27.12
N PHE A 796 -14.54 0.05 26.46
CA PHE A 796 -15.06 -0.24 25.12
C PHE A 796 -16.58 -0.48 25.12
N ILE A 797 -17.11 -1.05 26.20
CA ILE A 797 -18.57 -1.20 26.40
C ILE A 797 -19.21 0.17 26.62
N GLU A 798 -18.56 1.04 27.42
CA GLU A 798 -19.01 2.43 27.64
C GLU A 798 -19.05 3.20 26.31
N LEU A 799 -18.00 3.08 25.50
CA LEU A 799 -17.91 3.67 24.15
C LEU A 799 -18.89 3.07 23.15
N ALA A 800 -19.37 1.85 23.37
CA ALA A 800 -20.44 1.26 22.55
C ALA A 800 -21.83 1.76 22.96
N LYS A 801 -22.01 2.09 24.25
CA LYS A 801 -23.28 2.57 24.83
C LYS A 801 -23.42 4.10 24.83
N SER A 802 -22.33 4.83 24.64
CA SER A 802 -22.31 6.29 24.63
C SER A 802 -23.24 6.87 23.55
N LYS A 803 -23.96 7.95 23.89
CA LYS A 803 -24.83 8.69 22.95
C LYS A 803 -24.09 9.76 22.15
N THR A 804 -22.94 10.21 22.65
CA THR A 804 -22.18 11.36 22.11
C THR A 804 -20.80 10.97 21.59
N GLU A 805 -20.20 9.91 22.14
CA GLU A 805 -18.84 9.44 21.79
C GLU A 805 -18.87 7.98 21.31
N LYS A 806 -19.92 7.59 20.58
CA LYS A 806 -20.12 6.19 20.17
C LYS A 806 -19.06 5.76 19.16
N LEU A 807 -18.20 4.81 19.53
CA LEU A 807 -17.13 4.29 18.65
C LEU A 807 -17.31 2.83 18.25
N PHE A 808 -18.15 2.09 18.98
CA PHE A 808 -18.37 0.66 18.75
C PHE A 808 -19.86 0.33 18.69
N LYS A 809 -20.16 -0.81 18.08
CA LYS A 809 -21.48 -1.46 18.09
C LYS A 809 -21.37 -2.79 18.82
N ILE A 810 -22.36 -3.08 19.66
CA ILE A 810 -22.54 -4.41 20.24
C ILE A 810 -23.21 -5.28 19.18
N VAL A 811 -22.71 -6.50 18.99
CA VAL A 811 -23.25 -7.50 18.06
C VAL A 811 -23.54 -8.80 18.80
N ASP A 812 -24.63 -9.48 18.42
CA ASP A 812 -25.13 -10.65 19.17
C ASP A 812 -24.50 -11.99 18.70
N GLU A 813 -23.91 -11.99 17.51
CA GLU A 813 -23.27 -13.14 16.90
C GLU A 813 -21.76 -12.94 16.77
N PRO A 814 -20.96 -14.01 16.88
CA PRO A 814 -19.52 -13.92 16.70
C PRO A 814 -19.21 -13.60 15.24
N ILE A 815 -18.28 -12.66 15.03
CA ILE A 815 -17.80 -12.23 13.72
C ILE A 815 -16.28 -12.29 13.74
N LEU A 816 -15.66 -12.80 12.68
CA LEU A 816 -14.20 -12.89 12.59
C LEU A 816 -13.58 -11.50 12.81
N GLY A 817 -12.67 -11.41 13.78
CA GLY A 817 -11.99 -10.19 14.17
C GLY A 817 -12.81 -9.25 15.06
N CYS A 818 -14.03 -9.59 15.45
CA CYS A 818 -14.74 -8.79 16.44
C CYS A 818 -13.95 -8.73 17.75
N ILE A 819 -14.11 -7.63 18.46
CA ILE A 819 -13.55 -7.43 19.78
C ILE A 819 -14.39 -8.24 20.77
N VAL A 820 -13.78 -9.18 21.46
CA VAL A 820 -14.39 -9.98 22.52
C VAL A 820 -14.09 -9.31 23.84
N VAL A 821 -15.12 -8.97 24.61
CA VAL A 821 -14.96 -8.41 25.96
C VAL A 821 -15.36 -9.45 27.00
N MET A 822 -14.43 -9.73 27.91
CA MET A 822 -14.66 -10.52 29.10
C MET A 822 -14.79 -9.58 30.30
N THR A 823 -15.68 -9.90 31.25
CA THR A 823 -15.90 -9.11 32.47
C THR A 823 -15.73 -9.98 33.70
N ASN A 824 -15.13 -9.40 34.74
CA ASN A 824 -14.94 -10.05 36.03
C ASN A 824 -16.11 -9.73 36.97
N TYR A 825 -16.70 -10.77 37.56
CA TYR A 825 -17.81 -10.69 38.49
C TYR A 825 -17.40 -11.24 39.85
N GLU A 826 -17.74 -10.54 40.93
CA GLU A 826 -17.56 -11.09 42.27
C GLU A 826 -18.48 -12.31 42.44
N LYS A 827 -17.94 -13.45 42.88
CA LYS A 827 -18.65 -14.74 42.90
C LYS A 827 -19.90 -14.72 43.78
N GLU A 828 -19.83 -14.04 44.92
CA GLU A 828 -20.93 -14.00 45.88
C GLU A 828 -22.05 -13.05 45.44
N THR A 829 -21.69 -11.84 45.00
CA THR A 829 -22.67 -10.80 44.67
C THR A 829 -23.13 -10.85 43.21
N GLN A 830 -22.38 -11.55 42.34
CA GLN A 830 -22.55 -11.55 40.89
C GLN A 830 -22.53 -10.14 40.26
N LYS A 831 -21.94 -9.16 40.95
CA LYS A 831 -21.78 -7.79 40.45
C LYS A 831 -20.45 -7.66 39.68
N PRO A 832 -20.44 -6.94 38.54
CA PRO A 832 -19.20 -6.67 37.81
C PRO A 832 -18.30 -5.73 38.63
N ASP A 833 -16.99 -5.99 38.64
CA ASP A 833 -16.03 -5.16 39.42
C ASP A 833 -15.42 -4.00 38.62
N GLY A 834 -15.85 -3.83 37.36
CA GLY A 834 -15.32 -2.82 36.45
C GLY A 834 -14.02 -3.22 35.73
N SER A 835 -13.55 -4.47 35.91
CA SER A 835 -12.37 -5.02 35.24
C SER A 835 -12.71 -6.24 34.37
N GLY A 836 -11.74 -6.68 33.57
CA GLY A 836 -11.88 -7.82 32.68
C GLY A 836 -10.84 -7.80 31.57
N HIS A 837 -11.08 -8.59 30.53
CA HIS A 837 -10.16 -8.75 29.40
C HIS A 837 -10.78 -8.34 28.07
N ILE A 838 -9.93 -8.05 27.08
CA ILE A 838 -10.36 -7.68 25.74
C ILE A 838 -9.37 -8.22 24.70
N THR A 839 -9.90 -8.79 23.62
CA THR A 839 -9.12 -9.54 22.62
C THR A 839 -9.86 -9.57 21.27
N PHE A 840 -9.24 -10.04 20.19
CA PHE A 840 -9.92 -10.21 18.89
C PHE A 840 -10.29 -11.66 18.63
N LEU A 841 -11.51 -11.91 18.15
CA LEU A 841 -11.95 -13.25 17.77
C LEU A 841 -11.23 -13.75 16.51
N TYR A 842 -10.74 -14.97 16.53
CA TYR A 842 -10.10 -15.62 15.37
C TYR A 842 -10.78 -16.92 14.95
N GLY A 843 -11.20 -17.73 15.92
CA GLY A 843 -11.74 -19.07 15.69
C GLY A 843 -12.77 -19.49 16.74
N ILE A 844 -13.39 -20.64 16.52
CA ILE A 844 -14.29 -21.30 17.48
C ILE A 844 -13.82 -22.74 17.67
N ASN A 845 -13.89 -23.23 18.90
CA ASN A 845 -13.62 -24.62 19.26
C ASN A 845 -14.75 -25.14 20.16
N GLY A 846 -15.76 -25.76 19.57
CA GLY A 846 -17.00 -26.10 20.26
C GLY A 846 -17.66 -24.86 20.84
N GLU A 847 -17.86 -24.82 22.16
CA GLU A 847 -18.42 -23.65 22.87
C GLU A 847 -17.38 -22.55 23.19
N ASN A 848 -16.10 -22.82 22.92
CA ASN A 848 -15.03 -21.86 23.20
C ASN A 848 -14.79 -20.92 22.01
N LEU A 849 -14.51 -19.67 22.33
CA LEU A 849 -13.95 -18.67 21.45
C LEU A 849 -12.43 -18.80 21.45
N VAL A 850 -11.82 -18.84 20.27
CA VAL A 850 -10.36 -18.80 20.10
C VAL A 850 -9.97 -17.40 19.68
N CYS A 851 -9.24 -16.70 20.54
CA CYS A 851 -8.98 -15.28 20.40
C CYS A 851 -7.49 -14.94 20.41
N VAL A 852 -7.11 -13.88 19.69
CA VAL A 852 -5.75 -13.32 19.64
C VAL A 852 -5.71 -11.93 20.30
N GLY A 853 -4.83 -11.78 21.27
CA GLY A 853 -4.77 -10.58 22.09
C GLY A 853 -3.47 -10.47 22.87
N GLY A 854 -3.16 -9.24 23.29
CA GLY A 854 -2.04 -8.93 24.17
C GLY A 854 -2.36 -9.24 25.63
N ASN A 855 -1.33 -9.55 26.40
CA ASN A 855 -1.42 -9.93 27.81
C ASN A 855 -2.30 -11.18 28.05
N GLN A 856 -2.23 -12.17 27.17
CA GLN A 856 -2.83 -13.49 27.35
C GLN A 856 -1.75 -14.42 27.90
N ASP A 857 -1.81 -14.76 29.20
CA ASP A 857 -0.72 -15.44 29.90
C ASP A 857 0.60 -14.67 29.75
N SER A 858 0.57 -13.36 29.98
CA SER A 858 1.69 -12.42 29.83
C SER A 858 2.37 -12.47 28.45
N ARG A 859 1.60 -12.80 27.40
CA ARG A 859 2.10 -12.98 26.02
C ARG A 859 1.13 -12.38 25.00
N LEU A 860 1.61 -12.29 23.76
CA LEU A 860 0.76 -12.18 22.57
C LEU A 860 0.60 -13.58 21.97
N ARG A 861 -0.58 -14.19 22.09
CA ARG A 861 -0.86 -15.56 21.61
C ARG A 861 -2.33 -15.77 21.25
N PHE A 862 -2.68 -16.97 20.76
CA PHE A 862 -4.07 -17.44 20.76
C PHE A 862 -4.42 -18.12 22.08
N SER A 863 -5.61 -17.86 22.61
CA SER A 863 -6.13 -18.49 23.83
C SER A 863 -7.63 -18.79 23.73
N ASN A 864 -8.10 -19.71 24.57
CA ASN A 864 -9.51 -20.10 24.64
C ASN A 864 -10.26 -19.25 25.68
N TYR A 865 -11.50 -18.88 25.37
CA TYR A 865 -12.44 -18.25 26.29
C TYR A 865 -13.80 -18.91 26.14
N LYS A 866 -14.53 -19.16 27.23
CA LYS A 866 -15.90 -19.69 27.09
C LYS A 866 -16.84 -18.61 26.55
N ARG A 867 -17.67 -18.96 25.55
CA ARG A 867 -18.77 -18.09 25.09
C ARG A 867 -19.91 -18.03 26.10
N SER A 868 -20.15 -19.11 26.84
CA SER A 868 -21.20 -19.24 27.84
C SER A 868 -20.64 -19.75 29.17
N GLY A 869 -21.22 -19.30 30.29
CA GLY A 869 -20.81 -19.69 31.63
C GLY A 869 -19.47 -19.06 32.07
N VAL A 870 -18.76 -19.75 32.96
CA VAL A 870 -17.54 -19.25 33.60
C VAL A 870 -16.32 -19.66 32.78
N SER A 871 -15.58 -18.67 32.26
CA SER A 871 -14.34 -18.89 31.53
C SER A 871 -13.21 -19.33 32.48
N CYS A 872 -13.05 -18.62 33.59
CA CYS A 872 -12.13 -18.96 34.67
C CYS A 872 -12.60 -18.37 36.02
N SER A 873 -12.06 -18.90 37.14
CA SER A 873 -12.32 -18.41 38.50
C SER A 873 -11.00 -18.12 39.21
N PHE A 874 -10.94 -17.04 39.99
CA PHE A 874 -9.71 -16.61 40.65
C PHE A 874 -9.96 -15.79 41.92
N LYS A 875 -8.90 -15.53 42.70
CA LYS A 875 -8.94 -14.72 43.93
C LYS A 875 -8.27 -13.38 43.71
N LYS A 876 -8.85 -12.30 44.24
CA LYS A 876 -8.27 -10.95 44.24
C LYS A 876 -8.34 -10.35 45.63
N LYS A 877 -7.29 -9.63 46.05
CA LYS A 877 -7.25 -8.95 47.35
C LYS A 877 -7.92 -7.59 47.21
N LYS A 878 -8.94 -7.31 48.04
CA LYS A 878 -9.65 -6.02 48.07
C LYS A 878 -9.89 -5.60 49.52
N GLY A 879 -9.27 -4.50 49.95
CA GLY A 879 -9.40 -4.00 51.33
C GLY A 879 -8.90 -4.99 52.39
N GLY A 880 -7.75 -5.66 52.14
CA GLY A 880 -7.15 -6.59 53.10
C GLY A 880 -7.69 -8.03 53.06
N THR A 881 -8.88 -8.27 52.49
CA THR A 881 -9.50 -9.60 52.39
C THR A 881 -9.45 -10.16 50.96
N TYR A 882 -9.41 -11.50 50.84
CA TYR A 882 -9.46 -12.18 49.54
C TYR A 882 -10.91 -12.47 49.15
N LYS A 883 -11.29 -12.03 47.95
CA LYS A 883 -12.61 -12.30 47.37
C LYS A 883 -12.46 -13.14 46.11
N PHE A 884 -13.44 -14.00 45.85
CA PHE A 884 -13.48 -14.84 44.65
C PHE A 884 -14.18 -14.11 43.50
N TYR A 885 -13.61 -14.22 42.31
CA TYR A 885 -14.12 -13.63 41.07
C TYR A 885 -14.27 -14.70 39.98
N GLN A 886 -15.24 -14.49 39.11
CA GLN A 886 -15.51 -15.30 37.93
C GLN A 886 -15.43 -14.42 36.69
N GLN A 887 -14.59 -14.81 35.72
CA GLN A 887 -14.56 -14.15 34.42
C GLN A 887 -15.60 -14.80 33.50
N LYS A 888 -16.45 -13.97 32.88
CA LYS A 888 -17.51 -14.40 31.96
C LYS A 888 -17.45 -13.57 30.69
N PHE A 889 -17.86 -14.17 29.58
CA PHE A 889 -18.07 -13.44 28.33
C PHE A 889 -19.15 -12.38 28.54
N ASN A 890 -18.92 -11.17 28.03
CA ASN A 890 -19.88 -10.07 28.12
C ASN A 890 -20.52 -9.79 26.76
N CYS A 891 -19.71 -9.39 25.78
CA CYS A 891 -20.22 -9.01 24.47
C CYS A 891 -19.17 -9.10 23.37
N PHE A 892 -19.66 -9.11 22.13
CA PHE A 892 -18.88 -8.83 20.93
C PHE A 892 -19.05 -7.36 20.56
N LEU A 893 -17.94 -6.71 20.20
CA LEU A 893 -17.92 -5.33 19.72
C LEU A 893 -17.31 -5.26 18.32
N MET A 894 -17.87 -4.39 17.50
CA MET A 894 -17.32 -4.03 16.19
C MET A 894 -17.12 -2.51 16.11
N PRO A 895 -16.04 -2.01 15.46
CA PRO A 895 -15.88 -0.59 15.18
C PRO A 895 -17.09 -0.04 14.43
N ILE A 896 -17.60 1.12 14.86
CA ILE A 896 -18.84 1.70 14.31
C ILE A 896 -18.70 2.07 12.83
N ASP A 897 -17.49 2.46 12.43
CA ASP A 897 -17.15 2.84 11.06
C ASP A 897 -16.79 1.64 10.18
N TYR A 898 -16.76 0.42 10.74
CA TYR A 898 -16.59 -0.79 9.95
C TYR A 898 -17.96 -1.31 9.46
N PRO A 899 -18.20 -1.37 8.14
CA PRO A 899 -19.47 -1.78 7.57
C PRO A 899 -19.92 -3.17 8.05
N GLU A 900 -21.18 -3.28 8.48
CA GLU A 900 -21.80 -4.55 8.91
C GLU A 900 -21.80 -5.63 7.82
N SER A 901 -21.78 -5.23 6.55
CA SER A 901 -21.67 -6.15 5.43
C SER A 901 -20.30 -6.80 5.29
N LEU A 902 -19.24 -6.16 5.79
CA LEU A 902 -17.90 -6.77 5.83
C LEU A 902 -17.78 -7.81 6.94
N TYR A 903 -18.83 -8.03 7.75
CA TYR A 903 -18.80 -8.99 8.84
C TYR A 903 -18.66 -10.41 8.29
N ASN A 904 -17.49 -11.00 8.55
CA ASN A 904 -17.24 -12.39 8.20
C ASN A 904 -17.72 -13.30 9.33
N LYS A 905 -18.90 -13.92 9.14
CA LYS A 905 -19.49 -14.90 10.09
C LYS A 905 -18.94 -16.32 9.92
N ASN A 906 -18.15 -16.58 8.87
CA ASN A 906 -17.52 -17.88 8.62
C ASN A 906 -16.23 -17.97 9.43
N ILE A 907 -16.38 -18.23 10.72
CA ILE A 907 -15.27 -18.28 11.65
C ILE A 907 -14.61 -19.67 11.58
N PRO A 908 -13.28 -19.75 11.43
CA PRO A 908 -12.54 -21.00 11.47
C PRO A 908 -12.89 -21.86 12.69
N ILE A 909 -13.17 -23.14 12.46
CA ILE A 909 -13.24 -24.15 13.53
C ILE A 909 -11.81 -24.62 13.77
N ILE A 910 -11.23 -24.25 14.90
CA ILE A 910 -9.81 -24.48 15.19
C ILE A 910 -9.56 -24.40 16.69
N THR A 911 -8.67 -25.22 17.23
CA THR A 911 -8.22 -25.11 18.62
C THR A 911 -7.19 -23.99 18.78
N ALA A 912 -7.05 -23.41 19.98
CA ALA A 912 -6.00 -22.43 20.25
C ALA A 912 -4.58 -23.00 20.01
N ASN A 913 -4.36 -24.30 20.24
CA ASN A 913 -3.09 -24.98 19.96
C ASN A 913 -2.78 -25.03 18.46
N GLU A 914 -3.76 -25.43 17.65
CA GLU A 914 -3.61 -25.45 16.20
C GLU A 914 -3.41 -24.05 15.64
N ALA A 915 -4.12 -23.05 16.18
CA ALA A 915 -3.93 -21.65 15.80
C ALA A 915 -2.51 -21.17 16.15
N ASN A 916 -2.04 -21.38 17.38
CA ASN A 916 -0.67 -21.05 17.78
C ASN A 916 0.36 -21.75 16.88
N LYS A 917 0.22 -23.06 16.65
CA LYS A 917 1.11 -23.84 15.77
C LYS A 917 1.09 -23.32 14.33
N LYS A 918 -0.09 -23.00 13.78
CA LYS A 918 -0.28 -22.43 12.43
C LYS A 918 0.51 -21.14 12.22
N TYR A 919 0.70 -20.36 13.28
CA TYR A 919 1.44 -19.10 13.23
C TYR A 919 2.84 -19.19 13.84
N GLY A 920 3.36 -20.40 14.05
CA GLY A 920 4.75 -20.65 14.45
C GLY A 920 5.03 -20.48 15.95
N LEU A 921 4.00 -20.55 16.80
CA LEU A 921 4.14 -20.54 18.25
C LEU A 921 4.13 -21.97 18.79
N ASN A 922 5.21 -22.36 19.49
CA ASN A 922 5.30 -23.64 20.20
C ASN A 922 4.74 -23.52 21.63
N LEU A 923 3.47 -23.14 21.76
CA LEU A 923 2.78 -22.97 23.04
C LEU A 923 1.61 -23.94 23.17
N LYS A 924 1.46 -24.53 24.36
CA LYS A 924 0.27 -25.33 24.72
C LYS A 924 -0.73 -24.45 25.49
N THR A 925 -1.98 -24.51 25.08
CA THR A 925 -3.12 -23.70 25.53
C THR A 925 -4.31 -24.60 25.80
N ASN A 926 -4.16 -25.44 26.83
CA ASN A 926 -5.13 -26.50 27.15
C ASN A 926 -6.24 -26.04 28.11
N LYS A 927 -6.10 -24.84 28.70
CA LYS A 927 -7.07 -24.24 29.61
C LYS A 927 -7.58 -22.92 29.04
N ASN A 928 -8.77 -22.53 29.47
CA ASN A 928 -9.29 -21.20 29.19
C ASN A 928 -8.43 -20.14 29.88
N GLU A 929 -8.26 -19.00 29.21
CA GLU A 929 -7.40 -17.93 29.70
C GLU A 929 -7.96 -17.31 30.99
N SER A 930 -7.05 -16.93 31.88
CA SER A 930 -7.36 -16.19 33.09
C SER A 930 -6.53 -14.93 33.15
N THR A 931 -7.19 -13.78 33.23
CA THR A 931 -6.52 -12.49 33.38
C THR A 931 -6.83 -11.94 34.75
N HIS A 932 -5.83 -11.98 35.64
CA HIS A 932 -5.90 -11.54 37.03
C HIS A 932 -5.74 -10.04 37.17
#